data_AF-A0A1L7XX72-F1
#
_entry.id   AF-A0A1L7XX72-F1
#
_cell.length_a   1.000
_cell.length_b   1.000
_cell.length_c   1.000
_cell.angle_alpha   90.00
_cell.angle_beta   90.00
_cell.angle_gamma   90.00
#
_symmetry.space_group_name_H-M   'P 1'
#
loop_
_entity.id
_entity.type
_entity.pdbx_description
1 polymer ?
#
loop_
_entity_poly.entity_id
_entity_poly.type
_entity_poly.pdbx_seq_one_letter_code
_entity_poly.pdbx_strand_id
1 'polypeptide(L)'
;MASLESQLAIKVSGLPEVGNRPCLLSLDGGGVRGLSSLHILRYIMTKVNENRSGDALVKPCQIFDIIGGTSTGGLIAIMLGTLGMDVDECIKAYDTLFEQVFGKKKGFLPTNWKLDVKSAFSSKALRSAVTEIVTKSGRKPDAKFNEGIDHKCKTFVCATSKDTSNTRLLKDYDIPGKPRQNQGMTIVEAAMATSAALSFFDPVKIGDQIYLDGGTGANNPVDRVWNEAQALFGAEDGKIDNVVGCILSIGTGDPGIHSFSKNAWKVLTETLRNLATETEATERRFASTHSYLTASTPRYFRFNVQQGLQNVGLAEYKEAGKIKTVTEEYMDHRNKELEVLKTSEILRAKNSAAPPNIKQLVTEFEYNKAHLSHTAEIFKAPKYRVKDFIGRTAELDRLSDACNANGSSDDKPRIVVIRALGGQGKTQLALKFCYQMRGKMPVFWADAQASKTLKKDLASFAPLLNASISNNADIDARVDATLTTLQVFPTPWLMVFDNYDDPDSFNNIDHFMPSCSHGVIVITTRHENTLKLADKDFKISLDSLSENDAIELLEVTSDGKNLKGHDLPTKEDIVNRLGKHALAVAQAGAYIRDSKISIRDFLQHFEQRKRRVIGDKSEGMNEYRKKLSENTEVETSMNVFTTFELSYSQLSRRGDGVAYHSADVLTLLAFFESKSVSEDLMKSYCEHEDAQLDIEDSISKPEASSKPGVFLTHHAKEWDPDDYCDVLILLSKLSLTQPFTRHDNNLCIVSLHPLVRDWIRIRTDDINSQKYASFAGTCIYRLLDLTPHPNYLYALSLPKTQELQAHLDIHATDRSGLSSKGLVPVYKTPSRDIGWPELLFGYLTDNNGEYNKSVWWFQLSLEQRIKAFGNVPNTKAPYYTHEAILFSQHALASAYKSDGQISEAIKLLEHVVKIEETTLGETYPNRLTSQHELARAYEANGQISEAIKLLEHIVKIEETTLAETHPDRLASQHALANTYKANGQILEAIKLLEHIVKIEETTLAETHPDRLASQYALANTYKANGQILEAINLLEHVVKIEETTLAKTHPDRLISQRALALVYKANAQISEAVKLVS
;
A
#
# COMPACT_ATOMS: atom_id res chain seq x y z
N MET A 1 -66.48 21.18 -15.34
CA MET A 1 -65.57 20.15 -14.80
C MET A 1 -64.98 20.47 -13.42
N ALA A 2 -65.33 21.62 -12.80
CA ALA A 2 -64.90 21.97 -11.44
C ALA A 2 -65.77 21.37 -10.31
N SER A 3 -66.68 20.42 -10.59
CA SER A 3 -67.54 19.77 -9.58
C SER A 3 -67.32 18.26 -9.44
N LEU A 4 -66.28 17.71 -10.08
CA LEU A 4 -65.86 16.31 -9.90
C LEU A 4 -64.57 16.18 -9.07
N GLU A 5 -63.72 17.22 -9.04
CA GLU A 5 -62.50 17.22 -8.22
C GLU A 5 -62.78 17.47 -6.72
N SER A 6 -63.86 18.17 -6.38
CA SER A 6 -64.22 18.43 -4.98
C SER A 6 -64.90 17.23 -4.28
N GLN A 7 -65.35 16.22 -5.03
CA GLN A 7 -65.89 14.97 -4.44
C GLN A 7 -64.84 13.86 -4.28
N LEU A 8 -63.66 13.98 -4.91
CA LEU A 8 -62.52 13.09 -4.70
C LEU A 8 -61.55 13.58 -3.59
N ALA A 9 -61.70 14.82 -3.14
CA ALA A 9 -60.86 15.43 -2.11
C ALA A 9 -61.21 15.06 -0.65
N ILE A 10 -62.15 14.14 -0.41
CA ILE A 10 -62.58 13.76 0.96
C ILE A 10 -62.18 12.30 1.36
N LYS A 11 -61.38 11.57 0.56
CA LYS A 11 -60.92 10.21 0.95
C LYS A 11 -59.45 9.86 0.65
N VAL A 12 -58.53 10.84 0.65
CA VAL A 12 -57.08 10.59 0.51
C VAL A 12 -56.25 11.20 1.66
N SER A 13 -56.84 11.38 2.84
CA SER A 13 -56.15 11.95 4.02
C SER A 13 -55.47 10.90 4.92
N GLY A 14 -55.05 9.76 4.38
CA GLY A 14 -54.58 8.62 5.20
C GLY A 14 -53.28 7.93 4.79
N LEU A 15 -52.64 8.31 3.68
CA LEU A 15 -51.38 7.71 3.25
C LEU A 15 -50.20 8.56 3.77
N PRO A 16 -49.24 7.97 4.52
CA PRO A 16 -48.06 8.72 4.96
C PRO A 16 -47.26 9.25 3.78
N GLU A 17 -46.70 10.47 3.90
CA GLU A 17 -45.64 10.94 3.01
C GLU A 17 -44.54 9.88 2.89
N VAL A 18 -43.85 9.83 1.75
CA VAL A 18 -42.94 8.73 1.37
C VAL A 18 -41.88 8.42 2.46
N GLY A 19 -41.47 9.39 3.29
CA GLY A 19 -40.53 9.22 4.40
C GLY A 19 -41.12 8.94 5.80
N ASN A 20 -42.46 8.91 5.96
CA ASN A 20 -43.12 8.55 7.22
C ASN A 20 -43.84 7.19 7.17
N ARG A 21 -43.39 6.30 6.29
CA ARG A 21 -43.94 4.94 6.14
C ARG A 21 -43.73 4.09 7.39
N PRO A 22 -44.66 3.17 7.75
CA PRO A 22 -44.50 2.32 8.92
C PRO A 22 -43.27 1.41 8.87
N CYS A 23 -42.51 1.33 9.96
CA CYS A 23 -41.37 0.44 10.16
C CYS A 23 -41.72 -0.63 11.20
N LEU A 24 -41.48 -1.89 10.88
CA LEU A 24 -41.92 -3.03 11.68
C LEU A 24 -40.72 -3.84 12.17
N LEU A 25 -40.72 -4.25 13.44
CA LEU A 25 -39.70 -5.09 14.05
C LEU A 25 -40.32 -6.42 14.53
N SER A 26 -39.74 -7.53 14.08
CA SER A 26 -40.11 -8.90 14.46
C SER A 26 -38.95 -9.58 15.16
N LEU A 27 -39.17 -10.12 16.36
CA LEU A 27 -38.14 -10.72 17.20
C LEU A 27 -38.46 -12.17 17.56
N ASP A 28 -37.54 -13.08 17.21
CA ASP A 28 -37.72 -14.51 17.44
C ASP A 28 -37.57 -14.93 18.91
N GLY A 29 -38.16 -16.08 19.25
CA GLY A 29 -37.92 -16.77 20.50
C GLY A 29 -36.67 -17.66 20.47
N GLY A 30 -35.84 -17.63 21.53
CA GLY A 30 -34.59 -18.38 21.54
C GLY A 30 -33.79 -18.45 22.84
N GLY A 31 -34.37 -18.15 23.99
CA GLY A 31 -33.66 -18.25 25.28
C GLY A 31 -32.51 -17.24 25.36
N VAL A 32 -31.41 -17.59 26.02
CA VAL A 32 -30.26 -16.67 26.18
C VAL A 32 -29.71 -16.15 24.86
N ARG A 33 -29.91 -16.89 23.75
CA ARG A 33 -29.50 -16.48 22.41
C ARG A 33 -30.27 -15.27 21.85
N GLY A 34 -31.32 -14.80 22.55
CA GLY A 34 -31.90 -13.47 22.33
C GLY A 34 -30.88 -12.32 22.44
N LEU A 35 -29.74 -12.53 23.12
CA LEU A 35 -28.59 -11.62 23.09
C LEU A 35 -28.04 -11.41 21.67
N SER A 36 -28.08 -12.44 20.82
CA SER A 36 -27.69 -12.31 19.41
C SER A 36 -28.62 -11.31 18.70
N SER A 37 -29.94 -11.41 18.92
CA SER A 37 -30.90 -10.48 18.34
C SER A 37 -30.67 -9.04 18.82
N LEU A 38 -30.33 -8.85 20.09
CA LEU A 38 -30.00 -7.54 20.65
C LEU A 38 -28.68 -6.99 20.10
N HIS A 39 -27.65 -7.81 19.91
CA HIS A 39 -26.38 -7.38 19.31
C HIS A 39 -26.53 -7.01 17.83
N ILE A 40 -27.33 -7.76 17.07
CA ILE A 40 -27.70 -7.40 15.69
C ILE A 40 -28.43 -6.05 15.68
N LEU A 41 -29.45 -5.89 16.53
CA LEU A 41 -30.21 -4.65 16.63
C LEU A 41 -29.33 -3.47 17.07
N ARG A 42 -28.37 -3.71 17.98
CA ARG A 42 -27.40 -2.70 18.43
C ARG A 42 -26.57 -2.22 17.25
N TYR A 43 -26.02 -3.13 16.45
CA TYR A 43 -25.24 -2.78 15.27
C TYR A 43 -26.04 -1.91 14.30
N ILE A 44 -27.29 -2.28 14.02
CA ILE A 44 -28.19 -1.52 13.14
C ILE A 44 -28.53 -0.16 13.74
N MET A 45 -28.90 -0.09 15.02
CA MET A 45 -29.28 1.17 15.69
C MET A 45 -28.09 2.11 15.88
N THR A 46 -26.87 1.60 16.04
CA THR A 46 -25.64 2.39 16.00
C THR A 46 -25.49 3.07 14.64
N LYS A 47 -25.69 2.33 13.54
CA LYS A 47 -25.69 2.91 12.18
C LYS A 47 -26.81 3.92 11.97
N VAL A 48 -28.03 3.64 12.44
CA VAL A 48 -29.16 4.59 12.38
C VAL A 48 -28.83 5.89 13.11
N ASN A 49 -28.08 5.81 14.21
CA ASN A 49 -27.67 6.94 15.03
C ASN A 49 -26.32 7.55 14.68
N GLU A 50 -25.66 7.11 13.60
CA GLU A 50 -24.46 7.78 13.11
C GLU A 50 -24.75 9.27 12.90
N ASN A 51 -23.84 10.12 13.38
CA ASN A 51 -23.94 11.58 13.39
C ASN A 51 -24.97 12.18 14.37
N ARG A 52 -25.57 11.37 15.25
CA ARG A 52 -26.37 11.83 16.40
C ARG A 52 -25.58 11.63 17.69
N SER A 53 -25.72 12.55 18.65
CA SER A 53 -25.05 12.45 19.95
C SER A 53 -25.93 12.95 21.09
N GLY A 54 -25.72 12.42 22.29
CA GLY A 54 -26.50 12.76 23.48
C GLY A 54 -28.00 12.52 23.31
N ASP A 55 -28.81 13.50 23.68
CA ASP A 55 -30.29 13.43 23.62
C ASP A 55 -30.85 13.34 22.18
N ALA A 56 -30.00 13.49 21.15
CA ALA A 56 -30.40 13.31 19.76
C ALA A 56 -30.47 11.84 19.32
N LEU A 57 -30.00 10.88 20.13
CA LEU A 57 -30.06 9.46 19.82
C LEU A 57 -31.52 8.96 19.81
N VAL A 58 -31.93 8.31 18.72
CA VAL A 58 -33.27 7.73 18.63
C VAL A 58 -33.29 6.31 19.18
N LYS A 59 -34.32 6.01 19.97
CA LYS A 59 -34.58 4.68 20.53
C LYS A 59 -35.42 3.81 19.58
N PRO A 60 -35.39 2.48 19.69
CA PRO A 60 -36.20 1.60 18.84
C PRO A 60 -37.69 1.94 18.80
N CYS A 61 -38.32 2.28 19.92
CA CYS A 61 -39.73 2.68 19.98
C CYS A 61 -40.06 4.02 19.27
N GLN A 62 -39.06 4.80 18.89
CA GLN A 62 -39.24 6.04 18.13
C GLN A 62 -39.11 5.80 16.60
N ILE A 63 -38.53 4.67 16.21
CA ILE A 63 -38.29 4.29 14.82
C ILE A 63 -39.30 3.26 14.34
N PHE A 64 -39.57 2.22 15.14
CA PHE A 64 -40.50 1.16 14.79
C PHE A 64 -41.91 1.49 15.27
N ASP A 65 -42.87 1.43 14.37
CA ASP A 65 -44.30 1.64 14.65
C ASP A 65 -44.93 0.37 15.25
N ILE A 66 -44.38 -0.81 14.93
CA ILE A 66 -44.77 -2.08 15.56
C ILE A 66 -43.51 -2.84 15.99
N ILE A 67 -43.49 -3.28 17.25
CA ILE A 67 -42.50 -4.24 17.75
C ILE A 67 -43.23 -5.48 18.27
N GLY A 68 -43.07 -6.61 17.57
CA GLY A 68 -43.67 -7.89 17.92
C GLY A 68 -42.62 -8.93 18.26
N GLY A 69 -42.87 -9.74 19.29
CA GLY A 69 -41.92 -10.76 19.71
C GLY A 69 -42.55 -12.03 20.26
N THR A 70 -41.82 -13.15 20.16
CA THR A 70 -42.21 -14.44 20.73
C THR A 70 -41.19 -14.90 21.76
N SER A 71 -41.62 -15.58 22.83
CA SER A 71 -40.75 -16.05 23.91
C SER A 71 -39.88 -14.92 24.46
N THR A 72 -38.56 -15.10 24.45
CA THR A 72 -37.56 -14.08 24.78
C THR A 72 -37.56 -12.88 23.86
N GLY A 73 -37.84 -13.05 22.57
CA GLY A 73 -38.10 -11.94 21.65
C GLY A 73 -39.29 -11.09 22.11
N GLY A 74 -40.28 -11.71 22.77
CA GLY A 74 -41.39 -11.01 23.41
C GLY A 74 -40.96 -10.18 24.62
N LEU A 75 -40.03 -10.69 25.45
CA LEU A 75 -39.43 -9.89 26.54
C LEU A 75 -38.66 -8.69 25.99
N ILE A 76 -37.90 -8.89 24.92
CA ILE A 76 -37.19 -7.81 24.23
C ILE A 76 -38.18 -6.79 23.64
N ALA A 77 -39.26 -7.26 23.02
CA ALA A 77 -40.31 -6.39 22.48
C ALA A 77 -40.93 -5.49 23.57
N ILE A 78 -41.22 -6.05 24.75
CA ILE A 78 -41.73 -5.28 25.90
C ILE A 78 -40.70 -4.25 26.36
N MET A 79 -39.44 -4.62 26.52
CA MET A 79 -38.39 -3.71 26.99
C MET A 79 -38.15 -2.55 26.02
N LEU A 80 -38.04 -2.84 24.73
CA LEU A 80 -37.76 -1.83 23.70
C LEU A 80 -38.99 -0.97 23.37
N GLY A 81 -40.16 -1.60 23.24
CA GLY A 81 -41.39 -0.95 22.80
C GLY A 81 -42.20 -0.34 23.94
N THR A 82 -42.68 -1.17 24.86
CA THR A 82 -43.57 -0.74 25.95
C THR A 82 -42.84 0.02 27.05
N LEU A 83 -41.61 -0.40 27.41
CA LEU A 83 -40.80 0.27 28.45
C LEU A 83 -39.87 1.35 27.88
N GLY A 84 -39.73 1.44 26.55
CA GLY A 84 -38.96 2.50 25.89
C GLY A 84 -37.46 2.48 26.17
N MET A 85 -36.88 1.30 26.44
CA MET A 85 -35.43 1.14 26.63
C MET A 85 -34.69 1.33 25.31
N ASP A 86 -33.48 1.88 25.38
CA ASP A 86 -32.52 1.73 24.29
C ASP A 86 -31.93 0.31 24.25
N VAL A 87 -31.14 0.00 23.22
CA VAL A 87 -30.64 -1.36 23.00
C VAL A 87 -29.62 -1.78 24.06
N ASP A 88 -28.77 -0.87 24.54
CA ASP A 88 -27.75 -1.19 25.54
C ASP A 88 -28.36 -1.33 26.95
N GLU A 89 -29.35 -0.51 27.28
CA GLU A 89 -30.22 -0.68 28.44
C GLU A 89 -30.89 -2.06 28.41
N CYS A 90 -31.43 -2.44 27.25
CA CYS A 90 -32.10 -3.73 27.06
C CYS A 90 -31.12 -4.91 27.19
N ILE A 91 -29.90 -4.83 26.65
CA ILE A 91 -28.87 -5.87 26.80
C ILE A 91 -28.54 -6.09 28.27
N LYS A 92 -28.27 -5.01 29.02
CA LYS A 92 -27.95 -5.09 30.45
C LYS A 92 -29.09 -5.70 31.26
N ALA A 93 -30.33 -5.28 30.98
CA ALA A 93 -31.52 -5.83 31.63
C ALA A 93 -31.71 -7.31 31.31
N TYR A 94 -31.46 -7.70 30.05
CA TYR A 94 -31.56 -9.08 29.58
C TYR A 94 -30.52 -10.00 30.23
N ASP A 95 -29.24 -9.59 30.26
CA ASP A 95 -28.16 -10.32 30.93
C ASP A 95 -28.48 -10.54 32.42
N THR A 96 -28.91 -9.48 33.10
CA THR A 96 -29.27 -9.54 34.53
C THR A 96 -30.44 -10.50 34.76
N LEU A 97 -31.48 -10.43 33.92
CA LEU A 97 -32.63 -11.33 34.01
C LEU A 97 -32.20 -12.80 33.84
N PHE A 98 -31.37 -13.10 32.85
CA PHE A 98 -30.93 -14.48 32.60
C PHE A 98 -30.03 -15.02 33.73
N GLU A 99 -29.15 -14.21 34.27
CA GLU A 99 -28.35 -14.58 35.44
C GLU A 99 -29.23 -14.88 36.66
N GLN A 100 -30.20 -14.02 36.97
CA GLN A 100 -31.11 -14.20 38.10
C GLN A 100 -31.99 -15.46 37.94
N VAL A 101 -32.45 -15.75 36.72
CA VAL A 101 -33.40 -16.83 36.44
C VAL A 101 -32.71 -18.19 36.33
N PHE A 102 -31.51 -18.25 35.75
CA PHE A 102 -30.80 -19.50 35.45
C PHE A 102 -29.59 -19.78 36.36
N GLY A 103 -29.14 -18.80 37.17
CA GLY A 103 -27.98 -18.92 38.06
C GLY A 103 -28.19 -19.79 39.31
N LYS A 104 -29.44 -20.11 39.70
CA LYS A 104 -29.75 -20.98 40.85
C LYS A 104 -30.63 -22.16 40.42
N LYS A 105 -30.05 -23.36 40.28
CA LYS A 105 -30.81 -24.61 40.05
C LYS A 105 -31.68 -24.94 41.28
N LYS A 106 -32.94 -25.35 41.08
CA LYS A 106 -33.74 -25.96 42.16
C LYS A 106 -33.00 -27.21 42.67
N GLY A 107 -32.77 -27.29 43.98
CA GLY A 107 -32.20 -28.46 44.63
C GLY A 107 -33.06 -29.71 44.38
N PHE A 108 -32.43 -30.78 43.93
CA PHE A 108 -33.07 -32.06 43.65
C PHE A 108 -33.31 -32.82 44.96
N LEU A 109 -34.56 -33.14 45.28
CA LEU A 109 -34.94 -34.12 46.30
C LEU A 109 -35.77 -35.23 45.63
N PRO A 110 -35.45 -36.52 45.81
CA PRO A 110 -36.16 -37.60 45.16
C PRO A 110 -37.39 -38.00 45.98
N THR A 111 -38.59 -38.08 45.38
CA THR A 111 -39.65 -39.02 45.82
C THR A 111 -40.80 -39.12 44.79
N ASN A 112 -40.98 -40.37 44.34
CA ASN A 112 -42.15 -41.11 43.83
C ASN A 112 -43.38 -40.41 43.16
N TRP A 113 -43.60 -40.88 41.92
CA TRP A 113 -44.85 -41.27 41.20
C TRP A 113 -46.10 -40.35 41.18
N LYS A 114 -46.09 -39.41 40.24
CA LYS A 114 -47.17 -39.18 39.25
C LYS A 114 -46.56 -38.32 38.13
N LEU A 115 -46.92 -38.64 36.88
CA LEU A 115 -46.29 -38.10 35.67
C LEU A 115 -46.73 -36.65 35.40
N ASP A 116 -46.40 -35.72 36.30
CA ASP A 116 -46.50 -34.28 36.04
C ASP A 116 -45.13 -33.76 35.60
N VAL A 117 -45.08 -33.17 34.40
CA VAL A 117 -43.88 -32.50 33.86
C VAL A 117 -43.56 -31.29 34.75
N LYS A 118 -42.66 -31.47 35.72
CA LYS A 118 -42.17 -30.37 36.57
C LYS A 118 -41.23 -29.47 35.76
N SER A 119 -41.42 -28.15 35.86
CA SER A 119 -40.56 -27.14 35.23
C SER A 119 -39.12 -27.21 35.73
N ALA A 120 -38.15 -27.01 34.84
CA ALA A 120 -36.72 -27.03 35.19
C ALA A 120 -36.28 -25.79 36.01
N PHE A 121 -37.00 -24.66 35.91
CA PHE A 121 -36.63 -23.38 36.53
C PHE A 121 -37.80 -22.72 37.27
N SER A 122 -37.48 -21.71 38.09
CA SER A 122 -38.44 -21.06 38.96
C SER A 122 -39.22 -19.98 38.22
N SER A 123 -40.51 -20.21 37.96
CA SER A 123 -41.45 -19.20 37.44
C SER A 123 -41.55 -17.98 38.36
N LYS A 124 -41.30 -18.16 39.67
CA LYS A 124 -41.23 -17.06 40.65
C LYS A 124 -39.98 -16.20 40.46
N ALA A 125 -38.83 -16.79 40.10
CA ALA A 125 -37.61 -16.04 39.83
C ALA A 125 -37.76 -15.19 38.55
N LEU A 126 -38.33 -15.77 37.48
CA LEU A 126 -38.64 -15.03 36.26
C LEU A 126 -39.60 -13.87 36.53
N ARG A 127 -40.69 -14.11 37.27
CA ARG A 127 -41.64 -13.06 37.65
C ARG A 127 -40.94 -11.94 38.45
N SER A 128 -40.05 -12.29 39.38
CA SER A 128 -39.30 -11.32 40.18
C SER A 128 -38.39 -10.46 39.30
N ALA A 129 -37.60 -11.09 38.42
CA ALA A 129 -36.68 -10.39 37.51
C ALA A 129 -37.43 -9.46 36.56
N VAL A 130 -38.53 -9.92 35.96
CA VAL A 130 -39.37 -9.09 35.10
C VAL A 130 -40.00 -7.92 35.87
N THR A 131 -40.47 -8.16 37.10
CA THR A 131 -41.01 -7.08 37.95
C THR A 131 -39.96 -6.02 38.28
N GLU A 132 -38.71 -6.44 38.50
CA GLU A 132 -37.59 -5.54 38.73
C GLU A 132 -37.31 -4.67 37.49
N ILE A 133 -37.30 -5.24 36.29
CA ILE A 133 -37.15 -4.51 35.02
C ILE A 133 -38.27 -3.47 34.86
N VAL A 134 -39.53 -3.87 35.07
CA VAL A 134 -40.68 -2.96 34.98
C VAL A 134 -40.54 -1.82 36.00
N THR A 135 -40.14 -2.13 37.23
CA THR A 135 -39.98 -1.11 38.28
C THR A 135 -38.82 -0.14 37.97
N LYS A 136 -37.68 -0.66 37.48
CA LYS A 136 -36.52 0.15 37.07
C LYS A 136 -36.83 1.07 35.88
N SER A 137 -37.76 0.69 35.02
CA SER A 137 -38.26 1.55 33.93
C SER A 137 -39.23 2.65 34.40
N GLY A 138 -39.45 2.79 35.72
CA GLY A 138 -40.33 3.82 36.29
C GLY A 138 -41.81 3.45 36.34
N ARG A 139 -42.18 2.21 36.03
CA ARG A 139 -43.56 1.71 36.03
C ARG A 139 -43.88 0.96 37.33
N LYS A 140 -45.15 0.95 37.74
CA LYS A 140 -45.59 0.16 38.90
C LYS A 140 -45.61 -1.34 38.56
N PRO A 141 -45.37 -2.25 39.53
CA PRO A 141 -45.45 -3.70 39.32
C PRO A 141 -46.78 -4.21 38.76
N ASP A 142 -47.88 -3.53 39.07
CA ASP A 142 -49.23 -3.84 38.63
C ASP A 142 -49.70 -3.01 37.42
N ALA A 143 -48.77 -2.26 36.80
CA ALA A 143 -49.06 -1.45 35.61
C ALA A 143 -49.69 -2.32 34.52
N LYS A 144 -50.82 -1.87 33.98
CA LYS A 144 -51.51 -2.58 32.90
C LYS A 144 -50.66 -2.53 31.64
N PHE A 145 -50.69 -3.63 30.89
CA PHE A 145 -49.96 -3.75 29.64
C PHE A 145 -50.43 -2.68 28.64
N ASN A 146 -51.68 -2.25 28.75
CA ASN A 146 -52.26 -1.16 27.98
C ASN A 146 -52.38 0.19 28.73
N GLU A 147 -51.69 0.39 29.86
CA GLU A 147 -51.80 1.61 30.68
C GLU A 147 -50.96 2.77 30.11
N GLY A 148 -51.59 3.94 29.93
CA GLY A 148 -50.90 5.21 29.64
C GLY A 148 -50.46 5.43 28.18
N ILE A 149 -51.17 4.87 27.20
CA ILE A 149 -50.71 4.88 25.81
C ILE A 149 -51.12 6.17 25.09
N ASP A 150 -50.17 7.11 25.07
CA ASP A 150 -50.04 8.05 23.97
C ASP A 150 -48.63 7.93 23.38
N HIS A 151 -48.22 6.70 23.06
CA HIS A 151 -46.91 6.40 22.47
C HIS A 151 -47.09 5.78 21.09
N LYS A 152 -46.25 6.24 20.15
CA LYS A 152 -46.36 5.94 18.71
C LYS A 152 -46.11 4.46 18.37
N CYS A 153 -45.20 3.80 19.08
CA CYS A 153 -44.89 2.37 18.90
C CYS A 153 -45.97 1.48 19.51
N LYS A 154 -46.39 0.46 18.76
CA LYS A 154 -47.38 -0.56 19.13
C LYS A 154 -46.67 -1.87 19.43
N THR A 155 -46.84 -2.41 20.63
CA THR A 155 -46.11 -3.61 21.06
C THR A 155 -47.04 -4.78 21.33
N PHE A 156 -46.64 -5.96 20.87
CA PHE A 156 -47.35 -7.20 21.18
C PHE A 156 -46.39 -8.36 21.40
N VAL A 157 -46.86 -9.36 22.15
CA VAL A 157 -46.16 -10.62 22.37
C VAL A 157 -47.03 -11.82 22.01
N CYS A 158 -46.40 -12.89 21.52
CA CYS A 158 -47.08 -14.14 21.18
C CYS A 158 -47.11 -15.10 22.36
N ALA A 159 -48.29 -15.61 22.71
CA ALA A 159 -48.48 -16.68 23.70
C ALA A 159 -49.46 -17.73 23.17
N THR A 160 -49.26 -19.00 23.45
CA THR A 160 -50.16 -20.08 23.01
C THR A 160 -51.21 -20.39 24.07
N SER A 161 -52.49 -20.40 23.72
CA SER A 161 -53.54 -20.85 24.64
C SER A 161 -53.45 -22.36 24.85
N LYS A 162 -53.41 -22.81 26.11
CA LYS A 162 -53.38 -24.23 26.44
C LYS A 162 -54.63 -24.97 25.98
N ASP A 163 -55.79 -24.31 26.07
CA ASP A 163 -57.09 -24.94 25.79
C ASP A 163 -57.37 -25.11 24.31
N THR A 164 -56.93 -24.16 23.47
CA THR A 164 -57.17 -24.20 22.02
C THR A 164 -55.94 -24.52 21.18
N SER A 165 -54.76 -24.60 21.81
CA SER A 165 -53.46 -24.74 21.13
C SER A 165 -53.17 -23.67 20.06
N ASN A 166 -53.88 -22.54 20.09
CA ASN A 166 -53.71 -21.45 19.12
C ASN A 166 -52.85 -20.34 19.71
N THR A 167 -51.99 -19.75 18.86
CA THR A 167 -51.26 -18.53 19.20
C THR A 167 -52.22 -17.36 19.37
N ARG A 168 -52.09 -16.66 20.49
CA ARG A 168 -52.79 -15.42 20.86
C ARG A 168 -51.78 -14.28 20.91
N LEU A 169 -52.21 -13.12 20.43
CA LEU A 169 -51.43 -11.88 20.50
C LEU A 169 -51.87 -11.10 21.73
N LEU A 170 -50.96 -10.96 22.69
CA LEU A 170 -51.14 -10.09 23.85
C LEU A 170 -50.59 -8.72 23.46
N LYS A 171 -51.42 -7.67 23.52
CA LYS A 171 -51.12 -6.37 22.90
C LYS A 171 -51.20 -5.26 23.93
N ASP A 172 -50.36 -4.24 23.80
CA ASP A 172 -50.57 -2.99 24.54
C ASP A 172 -51.65 -2.12 23.88
N TYR A 173 -51.95 -2.30 22.60
CA TYR A 173 -52.88 -1.46 21.84
C TYR A 173 -54.21 -2.14 21.46
N ASP A 174 -55.19 -1.31 21.10
CA ASP A 174 -56.46 -1.72 20.53
C ASP A 174 -56.43 -1.61 18.98
N ILE A 175 -57.10 -2.53 18.28
CA ILE A 175 -57.38 -2.41 16.84
C ILE A 175 -58.74 -1.73 16.67
N PRO A 176 -58.84 -0.66 15.87
CA PRO A 176 -60.13 -0.02 15.57
C PRO A 176 -61.18 -1.01 15.06
N GLY A 177 -62.39 -0.97 15.62
CA GLY A 177 -63.52 -1.81 15.19
C GLY A 177 -63.46 -3.28 15.66
N LYS A 178 -62.42 -3.71 16.38
CA LYS A 178 -62.36 -5.04 17.02
C LYS A 178 -62.61 -4.93 18.52
N PRO A 179 -63.28 -5.91 19.15
CA PRO A 179 -63.46 -5.92 20.59
C PRO A 179 -62.10 -5.98 21.29
N ARG A 180 -61.96 -5.22 22.39
CA ARG A 180 -60.73 -5.19 23.20
C ARG A 180 -60.35 -6.60 23.65
N GLN A 181 -59.14 -7.02 23.31
CA GLN A 181 -58.56 -8.27 23.79
C GLN A 181 -57.59 -7.93 24.93
N ASN A 182 -57.56 -8.74 26.01
CA ASN A 182 -56.62 -8.63 27.14
C ASN A 182 -56.92 -7.54 28.19
N GLN A 183 -58.20 -7.22 28.43
CA GLN A 183 -58.60 -6.20 29.40
C GLN A 183 -58.04 -6.49 30.82
N GLY A 184 -57.23 -5.57 31.36
CA GLY A 184 -56.72 -5.64 32.72
C GLY A 184 -55.46 -6.48 32.93
N MET A 185 -54.84 -7.01 31.86
CA MET A 185 -53.55 -7.70 31.92
C MET A 185 -52.41 -6.72 32.28
N THR A 186 -51.49 -7.15 33.13
CA THR A 186 -50.28 -6.39 33.51
C THR A 186 -49.12 -6.65 32.56
N ILE A 187 -48.15 -5.74 32.51
CA ILE A 187 -46.90 -5.92 31.73
C ILE A 187 -46.20 -7.23 32.15
N VAL A 188 -46.14 -7.47 33.46
CA VAL A 188 -45.53 -8.67 34.04
C VAL A 188 -46.27 -9.93 33.59
N GLU A 189 -47.61 -9.92 33.55
CA GLU A 189 -48.38 -11.06 33.08
C GLU A 189 -48.15 -11.36 31.59
N ALA A 190 -48.09 -10.34 30.73
CA ALA A 190 -47.78 -10.51 29.31
C ALA A 190 -46.37 -11.10 29.10
N ALA A 191 -45.37 -10.57 29.81
CA ALA A 191 -44.00 -11.07 29.81
C ALA A 191 -43.92 -12.54 30.29
N MET A 192 -44.63 -12.87 31.37
CA MET A 192 -44.69 -14.24 31.88
C MET A 192 -45.35 -15.19 30.88
N ALA A 193 -46.44 -14.78 30.23
CA ALA A 193 -47.16 -15.61 29.27
C ALA A 193 -46.33 -15.95 28.03
N THR A 194 -45.61 -14.97 27.46
CA THR A 194 -44.75 -15.23 26.29
C THR A 194 -43.60 -16.16 26.63
N SER A 195 -43.03 -16.11 27.84
CA SER A 195 -41.85 -16.89 28.25
C SER A 195 -42.14 -18.26 28.89
N ALA A 196 -43.40 -18.72 28.92
CA ALA A 196 -43.81 -19.95 29.61
C ALA A 196 -43.48 -21.23 28.82
N ALA A 197 -42.19 -21.44 28.49
CA ALA A 197 -41.75 -22.56 27.65
C ALA A 197 -41.95 -23.90 28.38
N LEU A 198 -42.68 -24.82 27.74
CA LEU A 198 -42.89 -26.18 28.26
C LEU A 198 -41.53 -26.82 28.53
N SER A 199 -41.36 -27.39 29.73
CA SER A 199 -40.12 -27.92 30.35
C SER A 199 -39.18 -26.92 31.02
N PHE A 200 -39.24 -25.61 30.75
CA PHE A 200 -38.45 -24.59 31.46
C PHE A 200 -39.24 -23.90 32.58
N PHE A 201 -40.47 -23.45 32.31
CA PHE A 201 -41.32 -22.72 33.25
C PHE A 201 -42.73 -23.29 33.30
N ASP A 202 -43.46 -22.97 34.37
CA ASP A 202 -44.85 -23.40 34.54
C ASP A 202 -45.78 -22.59 33.63
N PRO A 203 -46.87 -23.19 33.09
CA PRO A 203 -47.91 -22.44 32.40
C PRO A 203 -48.46 -21.30 33.25
N VAL A 204 -48.79 -20.18 32.60
CA VAL A 204 -49.23 -18.97 33.31
C VAL A 204 -50.73 -18.82 33.19
N LYS A 205 -51.43 -18.78 34.32
CA LYS A 205 -52.87 -18.49 34.38
C LYS A 205 -53.09 -16.98 34.50
N ILE A 206 -53.85 -16.40 33.58
CA ILE A 206 -54.24 -14.98 33.61
C ILE A 206 -55.77 -14.94 33.39
N GLY A 207 -56.50 -14.45 34.40
CA GLY A 207 -57.95 -14.62 34.45
C GLY A 207 -58.34 -16.10 34.39
N ASP A 208 -59.25 -16.44 33.47
CA ASP A 208 -59.73 -17.81 33.25
C ASP A 208 -58.91 -18.59 32.20
N GLN A 209 -57.90 -17.99 31.59
CA GLN A 209 -57.10 -18.60 30.53
C GLN A 209 -55.72 -19.06 31.01
N ILE A 210 -55.24 -20.16 30.46
CA ILE A 210 -53.89 -20.67 30.69
C ILE A 210 -53.06 -20.50 29.42
N TYR A 211 -51.91 -19.84 29.55
CA TYR A 211 -50.99 -19.55 28.46
C TYR A 211 -49.69 -20.36 28.58
N LEU A 212 -49.16 -20.69 27.41
CA LEU A 212 -47.88 -21.34 27.15
C LEU A 212 -47.04 -20.43 26.24
N ASP A 213 -45.75 -20.73 26.11
CA ASP A 213 -44.85 -20.01 25.21
C ASP A 213 -45.33 -20.06 23.74
N GLY A 214 -45.33 -18.88 23.11
CA GLY A 214 -45.75 -18.71 21.71
C GLY A 214 -44.84 -19.38 20.68
N GLY A 215 -43.62 -19.80 21.06
CA GLY A 215 -42.67 -20.47 20.18
C GLY A 215 -43.24 -21.74 19.56
N THR A 216 -44.13 -22.43 20.27
CA THR A 216 -44.80 -23.65 19.80
C THR A 216 -45.72 -23.48 18.58
N GLY A 217 -46.01 -22.25 18.14
CA GLY A 217 -46.84 -21.99 16.95
C GLY A 217 -46.54 -20.71 16.15
N ALA A 218 -45.62 -19.87 16.62
CA ALA A 218 -45.17 -18.67 15.91
C ALA A 218 -43.79 -18.20 16.43
N ASN A 219 -42.75 -19.04 16.36
CA ASN A 219 -41.44 -18.69 16.93
C ASN A 219 -40.79 -17.48 16.24
N ASN A 220 -40.96 -17.39 14.92
CA ASN A 220 -40.73 -16.17 14.14
C ASN A 220 -42.07 -15.44 13.94
N PRO A 221 -42.32 -14.30 14.62
CA PRO A 221 -43.62 -13.63 14.57
C PRO A 221 -43.81 -12.74 13.33
N VAL A 222 -42.99 -12.83 12.28
CA VAL A 222 -43.03 -11.90 11.14
C VAL A 222 -44.40 -11.87 10.44
N ASP A 223 -45.05 -13.03 10.26
CA ASP A 223 -46.42 -13.12 9.74
C ASP A 223 -47.42 -12.39 10.65
N ARG A 224 -47.21 -12.44 11.98
CA ARG A 224 -48.09 -11.76 12.96
C ARG A 224 -47.88 -10.26 12.93
N VAL A 225 -46.62 -9.81 12.85
CA VAL A 225 -46.27 -8.38 12.73
C VAL A 225 -46.88 -7.79 11.46
N TRP A 226 -46.80 -8.51 10.33
CA TRP A 226 -47.42 -8.10 9.07
C TRP A 226 -48.94 -8.02 9.15
N ASN A 227 -49.60 -9.03 9.72
CA ASN A 227 -51.07 -9.05 9.86
C ASN A 227 -51.57 -7.92 10.78
N GLU A 228 -50.82 -7.59 11.83
CA GLU A 228 -51.16 -6.46 12.71
C GLU A 228 -50.94 -5.12 12.00
N ALA A 229 -49.88 -4.99 11.20
CA ALA A 229 -49.69 -3.84 10.34
C ALA A 229 -50.84 -3.70 9.32
N GLN A 230 -51.36 -4.80 8.77
CA GLN A 230 -52.53 -4.76 7.88
C GLN A 230 -53.77 -4.26 8.60
N ALA A 231 -53.99 -4.71 9.84
CA ALA A 231 -55.14 -4.31 10.63
C ALA A 231 -55.06 -2.85 11.12
N LEU A 232 -53.86 -2.31 11.32
CA LEU A 232 -53.64 -0.95 11.83
C LEU A 232 -53.47 0.10 10.72
N PHE A 233 -52.81 -0.27 9.62
CA PHE A 233 -52.38 0.67 8.57
C PHE A 233 -52.99 0.38 7.20
N GLY A 234 -53.77 -0.70 7.05
CA GLY A 234 -54.44 -1.04 5.80
C GLY A 234 -55.56 -0.06 5.46
N ALA A 235 -55.72 0.24 4.16
CA ALA A 235 -56.91 0.90 3.64
C ALA A 235 -58.14 -0.02 3.70
N GLU A 236 -59.31 0.41 3.21
CA GLU A 236 -60.56 -0.40 3.23
C GLU A 236 -60.42 -1.79 2.58
N ASP A 237 -59.42 -2.00 1.71
CA ASP A 237 -59.11 -3.28 1.04
C ASP A 237 -58.07 -4.15 1.79
N GLY A 238 -57.54 -3.68 2.92
CA GLY A 238 -56.59 -4.39 3.78
C GLY A 238 -55.15 -4.50 3.25
N LYS A 239 -54.80 -3.83 2.15
CA LYS A 239 -53.46 -3.91 1.54
C LYS A 239 -52.50 -2.88 2.12
N ILE A 240 -51.26 -3.31 2.42
CA ILE A 240 -50.19 -2.44 2.97
C ILE A 240 -48.89 -2.52 2.16
N ASP A 241 -48.91 -3.22 1.03
CA ASP A 241 -47.77 -3.58 0.18
C ASP A 241 -46.91 -2.36 -0.22
N ASN A 242 -47.54 -1.20 -0.42
CA ASN A 242 -46.89 0.06 -0.80
C ASN A 242 -46.77 1.07 0.36
N VAL A 243 -47.29 0.72 1.54
CA VAL A 243 -47.35 1.59 2.71
C VAL A 243 -46.19 1.32 3.65
N VAL A 244 -45.85 0.05 3.89
CA VAL A 244 -44.74 -0.32 4.81
C VAL A 244 -43.39 0.11 4.22
N GLY A 245 -42.59 0.79 5.05
CA GLY A 245 -41.27 1.32 4.72
C GLY A 245 -40.15 0.31 4.97
N CYS A 246 -40.20 -0.37 6.12
CA CYS A 246 -39.20 -1.36 6.51
C CYS A 246 -39.83 -2.47 7.36
N ILE A 247 -39.37 -3.71 7.16
CA ILE A 247 -39.66 -4.86 8.00
C ILE A 247 -38.31 -5.47 8.37
N LEU A 248 -37.94 -5.34 9.63
CA LEU A 248 -36.74 -5.94 10.20
C LEU A 248 -37.16 -7.17 11.01
N SER A 249 -36.77 -8.36 10.55
CA SER A 249 -36.97 -9.61 11.29
C SER A 249 -35.61 -10.12 11.79
N ILE A 250 -35.49 -10.36 13.10
CA ILE A 250 -34.23 -10.75 13.73
C ILE A 250 -34.40 -12.08 14.46
N GLY A 251 -33.58 -13.05 14.07
CA GLY A 251 -33.49 -14.36 14.70
C GLY A 251 -32.51 -14.42 15.86
N THR A 252 -32.55 -15.51 16.61
CA THR A 252 -31.67 -15.79 17.75
C THR A 252 -30.51 -16.74 17.42
N GLY A 253 -30.25 -16.99 16.14
CA GLY A 253 -29.22 -17.91 15.66
C GLY A 253 -29.66 -19.38 15.52
N ASP A 254 -29.06 -20.10 14.56
CA ASP A 254 -29.34 -21.51 14.28
C ASP A 254 -28.78 -22.43 15.39
N PRO A 255 -29.62 -23.24 16.07
CA PRO A 255 -29.15 -24.25 17.03
C PRO A 255 -28.43 -25.45 16.40
N GLY A 256 -28.47 -25.66 15.08
CA GLY A 256 -27.78 -26.77 14.40
C GLY A 256 -28.28 -28.18 14.74
N ILE A 257 -27.75 -29.18 14.02
CA ILE A 257 -28.07 -30.60 14.20
C ILE A 257 -26.85 -31.33 14.78
N HIS A 258 -26.75 -31.41 16.11
CA HIS A 258 -25.83 -32.34 16.76
C HIS A 258 -26.51 -33.14 17.89
N SER A 259 -26.13 -34.41 17.98
CA SER A 259 -26.61 -35.37 18.98
C SER A 259 -25.95 -35.09 20.35
N PHE A 260 -26.67 -34.44 21.25
CA PHE A 260 -26.29 -34.43 22.67
C PHE A 260 -26.39 -35.84 23.25
N SER A 261 -25.31 -36.33 23.87
CA SER A 261 -25.29 -37.65 24.49
C SER A 261 -25.88 -37.66 25.91
N LYS A 262 -26.60 -38.76 26.20
CA LYS A 262 -27.12 -39.32 27.47
C LYS A 262 -28.36 -38.70 28.16
N ASN A 263 -29.50 -39.31 27.82
CA ASN A 263 -30.54 -39.91 28.69
C ASN A 263 -31.37 -39.09 29.70
N ALA A 264 -31.38 -37.75 29.69
CA ALA A 264 -32.36 -36.99 30.51
C ALA A 264 -33.14 -35.86 29.80
N TRP A 265 -32.80 -35.49 28.56
CA TRP A 265 -33.28 -34.24 27.94
C TRP A 265 -33.81 -34.38 26.50
N LYS A 266 -34.20 -35.59 26.08
CA LYS A 266 -34.59 -35.91 24.68
C LYS A 266 -35.75 -35.05 24.14
N VAL A 267 -36.71 -34.69 24.99
CA VAL A 267 -37.87 -33.85 24.61
C VAL A 267 -37.45 -32.41 24.31
N LEU A 268 -36.41 -31.91 24.98
CA LEU A 268 -35.94 -30.53 24.85
C LEU A 268 -35.13 -30.30 23.57
N THR A 269 -34.31 -31.26 23.18
CA THR A 269 -33.59 -31.23 21.89
C THR A 269 -34.53 -31.36 20.69
N GLU A 270 -35.61 -32.14 20.81
CA GLU A 270 -36.62 -32.28 19.76
C GLU A 270 -37.49 -31.01 19.63
N THR A 271 -37.88 -30.41 20.75
CA THR A 271 -38.60 -29.12 20.77
C THR A 271 -37.76 -28.02 20.14
N LEU A 272 -36.47 -27.91 20.49
CA LEU A 272 -35.53 -26.94 19.91
C LEU A 272 -35.37 -27.09 18.39
N ARG A 273 -35.27 -28.32 17.90
CA ARG A 273 -35.17 -28.61 16.47
C ARG A 273 -36.44 -28.19 15.73
N ASN A 274 -37.61 -28.50 16.29
CA ASN A 274 -38.90 -28.15 15.69
C ASN A 274 -39.08 -26.62 15.62
N LEU A 275 -38.68 -25.89 16.67
CA LEU A 275 -38.71 -24.43 16.67
C LEU A 275 -37.78 -23.82 15.61
N ALA A 276 -36.56 -24.35 15.45
CA ALA A 276 -35.62 -23.89 14.42
C ALA A 276 -36.15 -24.15 13.01
N THR A 277 -36.70 -25.34 12.78
CA THR A 277 -37.27 -25.74 11.48
C THR A 277 -38.50 -24.89 11.13
N GLU A 278 -39.37 -24.62 12.12
CA GLU A 278 -40.53 -23.73 11.94
C GLU A 278 -40.10 -22.29 11.66
N THR A 279 -39.09 -21.79 12.38
CA THR A 279 -38.54 -20.44 12.21
C THR A 279 -38.01 -20.20 10.79
N GLU A 280 -37.23 -21.13 10.25
CA GLU A 280 -36.72 -21.06 8.87
C GLU A 280 -37.84 -21.24 7.84
N ALA A 281 -38.79 -22.15 8.09
CA ALA A 281 -39.92 -22.35 7.18
C ALA A 281 -40.81 -21.10 7.09
N THR A 282 -41.08 -20.46 8.21
CA THR A 282 -41.85 -19.20 8.28
C THR A 282 -41.10 -18.06 7.59
N GLU A 283 -39.79 -17.95 7.76
CA GLU A 283 -38.94 -16.98 7.07
C GLU A 283 -38.98 -17.15 5.54
N ARG A 284 -38.74 -18.37 5.03
CA ARG A 284 -38.78 -18.68 3.59
C ARG A 284 -40.17 -18.47 3.01
N ARG A 285 -41.23 -18.86 3.74
CA ARG A 285 -42.62 -18.64 3.34
C ARG A 285 -42.95 -17.15 3.26
N PHE A 286 -42.54 -16.36 4.25
CA PHE A 286 -42.78 -14.91 4.25
C PHE A 286 -42.05 -14.23 3.09
N ALA A 287 -40.76 -14.54 2.90
CA ALA A 287 -39.95 -13.98 1.82
C ALA A 287 -40.47 -14.34 0.43
N SER A 288 -40.92 -15.58 0.22
CA SER A 288 -41.51 -16.01 -1.05
C SER A 288 -42.88 -15.36 -1.32
N THR A 289 -43.75 -15.33 -0.31
CA THR A 289 -45.08 -14.70 -0.41
C THR A 289 -44.98 -13.20 -0.69
N HIS A 290 -44.00 -12.53 -0.08
CA HIS A 290 -43.75 -11.10 -0.21
C HIS A 290 -42.47 -10.81 -0.99
N SER A 291 -42.20 -11.59 -2.05
CA SER A 291 -40.96 -11.48 -2.85
C SER A 291 -40.74 -10.07 -3.45
N TYR A 292 -41.81 -9.30 -3.63
CA TYR A 292 -41.74 -7.90 -4.04
C TYR A 292 -41.09 -6.99 -2.97
N LEU A 293 -41.10 -7.37 -1.69
CA LEU A 293 -40.39 -6.69 -0.60
C LEU A 293 -38.90 -7.04 -0.55
N THR A 294 -38.45 -8.07 -1.27
CA THR A 294 -37.04 -8.49 -1.35
C THR A 294 -36.41 -8.21 -2.72
N ALA A 295 -37.15 -7.56 -3.62
CA ALA A 295 -36.73 -7.24 -4.98
C ALA A 295 -35.81 -6.00 -5.04
N SER A 296 -35.74 -5.32 -6.20
CA SER A 296 -34.78 -4.25 -6.52
C SER A 296 -34.68 -3.08 -5.52
N THR A 297 -35.69 -2.88 -4.67
CA THR A 297 -35.65 -1.97 -3.51
C THR A 297 -36.11 -2.74 -2.26
N PRO A 298 -35.19 -3.44 -1.57
CA PRO A 298 -35.58 -4.31 -0.46
C PRO A 298 -36.13 -3.50 0.70
N ARG A 299 -37.29 -3.92 1.20
CA ARG A 299 -37.98 -3.37 2.38
C ARG A 299 -38.14 -4.42 3.49
N TYR A 300 -37.91 -5.69 3.19
CA TYR A 300 -37.84 -6.77 4.17
C TYR A 300 -36.39 -7.23 4.34
N PHE A 301 -35.92 -7.25 5.58
CA PHE A 301 -34.58 -7.68 5.96
C PHE A 301 -34.65 -8.71 7.07
N ARG A 302 -33.94 -9.83 6.88
CA ARG A 302 -33.86 -10.92 7.84
C ARG A 302 -32.42 -11.12 8.26
N PHE A 303 -32.16 -10.96 9.56
CA PHE A 303 -30.85 -11.24 10.15
C PHE A 303 -30.96 -12.43 11.09
N ASN A 304 -30.14 -13.47 10.87
CA ASN A 304 -30.08 -14.64 11.74
C ASN A 304 -28.71 -15.29 11.60
N VAL A 305 -27.99 -15.44 12.71
CA VAL A 305 -26.65 -16.07 12.73
C VAL A 305 -26.76 -17.53 12.30
N GLN A 306 -26.15 -17.91 11.17
CA GLN A 306 -26.28 -19.28 10.65
C GLN A 306 -25.30 -20.28 11.26
N GLN A 307 -24.16 -19.82 11.80
CA GLN A 307 -23.13 -20.72 12.35
C GLN A 307 -22.48 -20.14 13.63
N GLY A 308 -21.98 -21.02 14.50
CA GLY A 308 -21.24 -20.69 15.73
C GLY A 308 -22.06 -20.78 17.02
N LEU A 309 -23.40 -20.75 16.93
CA LEU A 309 -24.31 -20.81 18.07
C LEU A 309 -24.98 -22.19 18.28
N GLN A 310 -24.56 -23.22 17.55
CA GLN A 310 -25.20 -24.54 17.58
C GLN A 310 -25.06 -25.26 18.93
N ASN A 311 -23.97 -24.98 19.65
CA ASN A 311 -23.69 -25.61 20.94
C ASN A 311 -24.20 -24.80 22.14
N VAL A 312 -24.90 -23.69 21.92
CA VAL A 312 -25.41 -22.81 22.99
C VAL A 312 -26.85 -23.17 23.32
N GLY A 313 -27.07 -23.71 24.51
CA GLY A 313 -28.39 -24.04 25.02
C GLY A 313 -29.22 -22.81 25.41
N LEU A 314 -30.56 -22.95 25.47
CA LEU A 314 -31.50 -21.85 25.77
C LEU A 314 -31.30 -21.19 27.15
N ALA A 315 -30.64 -21.87 28.08
CA ALA A 315 -30.44 -21.43 29.47
C ALA A 315 -28.95 -21.21 29.83
N GLU A 316 -28.04 -21.28 28.86
CA GLU A 316 -26.59 -21.19 29.07
C GLU A 316 -26.11 -19.74 29.17
N TYR A 317 -26.57 -19.02 30.21
CA TYR A 317 -26.27 -17.60 30.39
C TYR A 317 -24.76 -17.26 30.47
N LYS A 318 -23.91 -18.24 30.81
CA LYS A 318 -22.44 -18.08 30.83
C LYS A 318 -21.81 -17.93 29.44
N GLU A 319 -22.54 -18.29 28.38
CA GLU A 319 -22.07 -18.19 26.99
C GLU A 319 -22.32 -16.80 26.37
N ALA A 320 -22.73 -15.80 27.15
CA ALA A 320 -23.00 -14.43 26.66
C ALA A 320 -21.82 -13.83 25.87
N GLY A 321 -20.58 -14.03 26.34
CA GLY A 321 -19.37 -13.58 25.64
C GLY A 321 -19.21 -14.23 24.26
N LYS A 322 -19.47 -15.54 24.17
CA LYS A 322 -19.44 -16.28 22.91
C LYS A 322 -20.54 -15.82 21.95
N ILE A 323 -21.76 -15.62 22.45
CA ILE A 323 -22.89 -15.13 21.64
C ILE A 323 -22.55 -13.76 21.04
N LYS A 324 -21.96 -12.86 21.84
CA LYS A 324 -21.49 -11.56 21.38
C LYS A 324 -20.45 -11.71 20.26
N THR A 325 -19.37 -12.45 20.50
CA THR A 325 -18.28 -12.63 19.52
C THR A 325 -18.79 -13.20 18.19
N VAL A 326 -19.54 -14.29 18.23
CA VAL A 326 -20.07 -14.94 17.00
C VAL A 326 -21.05 -14.01 16.27
N THR A 327 -21.84 -13.22 17.01
CA THR A 327 -22.75 -12.26 16.39
C THR A 327 -22.00 -11.09 15.74
N GLU A 328 -20.93 -10.60 16.37
CA GLU A 328 -20.06 -9.55 15.80
C GLU A 328 -19.38 -10.06 14.52
N GLU A 329 -18.83 -11.29 14.53
CA GLU A 329 -18.26 -11.93 13.33
C GLU A 329 -19.29 -12.10 12.19
N TYR A 330 -20.54 -12.44 12.53
CA TYR A 330 -21.63 -12.51 11.54
C TYR A 330 -21.96 -11.14 10.93
N MET A 331 -21.95 -10.06 11.73
CA MET A 331 -22.24 -8.71 11.26
C MET A 331 -21.09 -8.12 10.42
N ASP A 332 -19.84 -8.52 10.72
CA ASP A 332 -18.65 -8.12 9.97
C ASP A 332 -18.47 -8.92 8.67
N HIS A 333 -19.29 -9.95 8.43
CA HIS A 333 -19.24 -10.72 7.19
C HIS A 333 -19.60 -9.83 5.99
N ARG A 334 -18.73 -9.83 4.96
CA ARG A 334 -18.79 -8.97 3.74
C ARG A 334 -20.14 -8.95 3.00
N ASN A 335 -20.97 -9.97 3.17
CA ASN A 335 -22.30 -10.03 2.54
C ASN A 335 -23.41 -9.33 3.37
N LYS A 336 -23.17 -9.04 4.65
CA LYS A 336 -24.15 -8.44 5.57
C LYS A 336 -24.02 -6.93 5.70
N GLU A 337 -22.84 -6.39 5.44
CA GLU A 337 -22.58 -4.94 5.46
C GLU A 337 -23.55 -4.16 4.56
N LEU A 338 -23.81 -4.63 3.33
CA LEU A 338 -24.75 -3.98 2.42
C LEU A 338 -26.21 -4.07 2.89
N GLU A 339 -26.62 -5.20 3.49
CA GLU A 339 -27.97 -5.36 4.05
C GLU A 339 -28.16 -4.42 5.25
N VAL A 340 -27.14 -4.29 6.11
CA VAL A 340 -27.15 -3.36 7.25
C VAL A 340 -27.24 -1.92 6.78
N LEU A 341 -26.40 -1.51 5.83
CA LEU A 341 -26.39 -0.14 5.30
C LEU A 341 -27.74 0.24 4.67
N LYS A 342 -28.31 -0.65 3.85
CA LYS A 342 -29.66 -0.46 3.28
C LYS A 342 -30.72 -0.31 4.38
N THR A 343 -30.70 -1.21 5.37
CA THR A 343 -31.68 -1.18 6.47
C THR A 343 -31.52 0.10 7.29
N SER A 344 -30.31 0.49 7.67
CA SER A 344 -30.05 1.66 8.50
C SER A 344 -30.43 2.97 7.81
N GLU A 345 -30.21 3.10 6.50
CA GLU A 345 -30.60 4.30 5.75
C GLU A 345 -32.13 4.44 5.63
N ILE A 346 -32.84 3.33 5.39
CA ILE A 346 -34.31 3.33 5.41
C ILE A 346 -34.83 3.75 6.79
N LEU A 347 -34.27 3.18 7.85
CA LEU A 347 -34.66 3.51 9.22
C LEU A 347 -34.25 4.94 9.61
N ARG A 348 -33.12 5.47 9.11
CA ARG A 348 -32.68 6.84 9.36
C ARG A 348 -33.59 7.86 8.67
N ALA A 349 -34.07 7.54 7.47
CA ALA A 349 -35.03 8.36 6.73
C ALA A 349 -36.43 8.36 7.36
N LYS A 350 -36.71 7.52 8.37
CA LYS A 350 -37.97 7.56 9.13
C LYS A 350 -38.12 8.94 9.79
N ASN A 351 -39.21 9.64 9.44
CA ASN A 351 -39.51 11.04 9.80
C ASN A 351 -38.77 12.12 8.98
N SER A 352 -38.07 11.76 7.90
CA SER A 352 -37.52 12.71 6.91
C SER A 352 -38.54 12.98 5.80
N ALA A 353 -38.52 14.18 5.22
CA ALA A 353 -39.36 14.52 4.06
C ALA A 353 -38.85 13.87 2.75
N ALA A 354 -37.57 13.48 2.70
CA ALA A 354 -36.94 12.93 1.50
C ALA A 354 -36.84 11.39 1.58
N PRO A 355 -37.16 10.66 0.48
CA PRO A 355 -36.94 9.22 0.42
C PRO A 355 -35.44 8.88 0.40
N PRO A 356 -35.01 7.75 0.99
CA PRO A 356 -33.62 7.33 0.94
C PRO A 356 -33.20 6.98 -0.50
N ASN A 357 -32.08 7.53 -0.98
CA ASN A 357 -31.55 7.23 -2.31
C ASN A 357 -30.74 5.93 -2.30
N ILE A 358 -31.43 4.81 -2.07
CA ILE A 358 -30.85 3.47 -1.96
C ILE A 358 -30.07 3.10 -3.22
N LYS A 359 -30.52 3.53 -4.41
CA LYS A 359 -29.86 3.23 -5.68
C LYS A 359 -28.48 3.88 -5.75
N GLN A 360 -28.40 5.18 -5.41
CA GLN A 360 -27.12 5.88 -5.35
C GLN A 360 -26.18 5.28 -4.29
N LEU A 361 -26.69 4.96 -3.11
CA LEU A 361 -25.91 4.31 -2.04
C LEU A 361 -25.39 2.93 -2.45
N VAL A 362 -26.18 2.13 -3.18
CA VAL A 362 -25.72 0.84 -3.73
C VAL A 362 -24.67 1.07 -4.79
N THR A 363 -24.85 2.04 -5.69
CA THR A 363 -23.87 2.38 -6.71
C THR A 363 -22.56 2.90 -6.09
N GLU A 364 -22.63 3.76 -5.07
CA GLU A 364 -21.48 4.25 -4.30
C GLU A 364 -20.83 3.12 -3.51
N PHE A 365 -21.58 2.23 -2.87
CA PHE A 365 -21.05 1.07 -2.16
C PHE A 365 -20.38 0.08 -3.11
N GLU A 366 -20.97 -0.20 -4.29
CA GLU A 366 -20.39 -1.08 -5.31
C GLU A 366 -19.17 -0.44 -5.99
N TYR A 367 -19.22 0.87 -6.25
CA TYR A 367 -18.11 1.67 -6.77
C TYR A 367 -16.94 1.68 -5.77
N ASN A 368 -17.22 2.01 -4.51
CA ASN A 368 -16.25 1.97 -3.42
C ASN A 368 -15.72 0.55 -3.21
N LYS A 369 -16.55 -0.50 -3.30
CA LYS A 369 -16.13 -1.91 -3.18
C LYS A 369 -15.20 -2.35 -4.31
N ALA A 370 -15.42 -1.87 -5.54
CA ALA A 370 -14.55 -2.13 -6.68
C ALA A 370 -13.22 -1.36 -6.56
N HIS A 371 -13.23 -0.14 -6.01
CA HIS A 371 -12.01 0.63 -5.75
C HIS A 371 -11.24 0.16 -4.51
N LEU A 372 -11.88 -0.04 -3.35
CA LEU A 372 -11.28 -0.51 -2.08
C LEU A 372 -10.60 -1.87 -2.19
N SER A 373 -11.17 -2.78 -2.99
CA SER A 373 -10.57 -4.09 -3.28
C SER A 373 -9.22 -3.98 -3.97
N HIS A 374 -8.98 -2.91 -4.73
CA HIS A 374 -7.74 -2.69 -5.47
C HIS A 374 -6.79 -1.75 -4.71
N THR A 375 -7.31 -0.81 -3.92
CA THR A 375 -6.50 0.17 -3.18
C THR A 375 -5.91 -0.38 -1.87
N ALA A 376 -6.62 -1.23 -1.12
CA ALA A 376 -6.08 -1.86 0.10
C ALA A 376 -5.00 -2.93 -0.19
N GLU A 377 -4.86 -3.36 -1.46
CA GLU A 377 -3.78 -4.21 -1.93
C GLU A 377 -2.48 -3.45 -2.22
N ILE A 378 -2.54 -2.10 -2.31
CA ILE A 378 -1.36 -1.27 -2.58
C ILE A 378 -0.43 -1.36 -1.36
N PHE A 379 0.58 -2.21 -1.49
CA PHE A 379 1.59 -2.44 -0.47
C PHE A 379 2.98 -2.31 -1.09
N LYS A 380 3.55 -1.11 -0.97
CA LYS A 380 4.90 -0.79 -1.41
C LYS A 380 5.77 -0.56 -0.17
N ALA A 381 6.28 -1.65 0.39
CA ALA A 381 7.26 -1.63 1.48
C ALA A 381 8.34 -2.71 1.24
N PRO A 382 9.51 -2.62 1.91
CA PRO A 382 10.56 -3.64 1.78
C PRO A 382 10.05 -5.07 2.01
N LYS A 383 10.43 -6.01 1.12
CA LYS A 383 9.96 -7.41 1.16
C LYS A 383 10.56 -8.22 2.31
N TYR A 384 11.73 -7.84 2.81
CA TYR A 384 12.37 -8.53 3.92
C TYR A 384 11.56 -8.33 5.22
N ARG A 385 11.52 -9.37 6.06
CA ARG A 385 10.83 -9.35 7.34
C ARG A 385 11.81 -9.61 8.46
N VAL A 386 11.63 -8.89 9.57
CA VAL A 386 12.31 -9.22 10.83
C VAL A 386 11.67 -10.50 11.36
N LYS A 387 12.36 -11.63 11.20
CA LYS A 387 11.88 -12.94 11.69
C LYS A 387 11.69 -12.93 13.22
N ASP A 388 12.66 -12.34 13.91
CA ASP A 388 12.76 -12.37 15.38
C ASP A 388 12.56 -10.96 15.96
N PHE A 389 11.42 -10.32 15.65
CA PHE A 389 11.08 -9.00 16.21
C PHE A 389 10.54 -9.18 17.63
N ILE A 390 11.26 -8.66 18.62
CA ILE A 390 10.99 -8.83 20.05
C ILE A 390 10.75 -7.47 20.72
N GLY A 391 9.79 -7.42 21.62
CA GLY A 391 9.42 -6.23 22.40
C GLY A 391 8.72 -5.15 21.58
N ARG A 392 8.83 -3.90 22.06
CA ARG A 392 8.32 -2.66 21.43
C ARG A 392 6.80 -2.58 21.22
N THR A 393 6.02 -3.30 22.04
CA THR A 393 4.56 -3.32 21.95
C THR A 393 3.96 -1.94 22.22
N ALA A 394 4.43 -1.23 23.23
CA ALA A 394 3.96 0.12 23.55
C ALA A 394 4.18 1.11 22.39
N GLU A 395 5.31 1.01 21.69
CA GLU A 395 5.60 1.85 20.53
C GLU A 395 4.77 1.47 19.30
N LEU A 396 4.48 0.17 19.09
CA LEU A 396 3.54 -0.29 18.05
C LEU A 396 2.10 0.12 18.34
N ASP A 397 1.69 0.12 19.61
CA ASP A 397 0.37 0.58 20.03
C ASP A 397 0.23 2.08 19.76
N ARG A 398 1.25 2.89 20.07
CA ARG A 398 1.27 4.32 19.71
C ARG A 398 1.18 4.59 18.21
N LEU A 399 1.86 3.77 17.39
CA LEU A 399 1.72 3.85 15.92
C LEU A 399 0.30 3.48 15.47
N SER A 400 -0.32 2.49 16.11
CA SER A 400 -1.71 2.10 15.84
C SER A 400 -2.69 3.20 16.24
N ASP A 401 -2.48 3.84 17.39
CA ASP A 401 -3.27 4.98 17.86
C ASP A 401 -3.20 6.15 16.87
N ALA A 402 -2.03 6.39 16.27
CA ALA A 402 -1.87 7.41 15.23
C ALA A 402 -2.73 7.11 13.99
N CYS A 403 -2.96 5.84 13.63
CA CYS A 403 -3.87 5.52 12.53
C CYS A 403 -5.36 5.59 12.90
N ASN A 404 -5.70 5.47 14.19
CA ASN A 404 -7.08 5.39 14.68
C ASN A 404 -7.64 6.72 15.23
N ALA A 405 -6.79 7.70 15.51
CA ALA A 405 -7.24 8.99 16.02
C ALA A 405 -8.05 9.78 14.98
N ASN A 406 -9.21 10.30 15.39
CA ASN A 406 -10.06 11.17 14.56
C ASN A 406 -9.25 12.37 14.03
N GLY A 407 -9.51 12.78 12.77
CA GLY A 407 -8.70 13.78 12.04
C GLY A 407 -8.45 15.06 12.83
N SER A 408 -7.24 15.62 12.69
CA SER A 408 -6.92 16.97 13.17
C SER A 408 -7.72 18.01 12.38
N SER A 409 -7.92 19.20 12.97
CA SER A 409 -8.57 20.34 12.32
C SER A 409 -7.74 21.00 11.21
N ASP A 410 -6.51 20.53 10.99
CA ASP A 410 -5.54 21.12 10.09
C ASP A 410 -5.47 20.25 8.81
N ASP A 411 -5.44 20.87 7.62
CA ASP A 411 -5.32 20.23 6.29
C ASP A 411 -3.92 19.59 6.08
N LYS A 412 -3.40 18.85 7.06
CA LYS A 412 -2.09 18.20 7.06
C LYS A 412 -2.17 16.75 7.55
N PRO A 413 -1.32 15.86 7.02
CA PRO A 413 -1.31 14.47 7.42
C PRO A 413 -0.70 14.36 8.81
N ARG A 414 -1.09 13.34 9.55
CA ARG A 414 -0.57 13.10 10.89
C ARG A 414 0.89 12.66 10.82
N ILE A 415 1.77 13.29 11.58
CA ILE A 415 3.21 13.01 11.54
C ILE A 415 3.63 12.30 12.84
N VAL A 416 4.12 11.08 12.69
CA VAL A 416 4.77 10.31 13.76
C VAL A 416 6.27 10.31 13.51
N VAL A 417 7.08 10.71 14.50
CA VAL A 417 8.55 10.66 14.38
C VAL A 417 9.11 9.60 15.32
N ILE A 418 9.83 8.63 14.73
CA ILE A 418 10.59 7.58 15.42
C ILE A 418 12.07 7.98 15.43
N ARG A 419 12.55 8.45 16.58
CA ARG A 419 13.95 8.80 16.80
C ARG A 419 14.67 7.69 17.58
N ALA A 420 15.89 7.37 17.19
CA ALA A 420 16.79 6.48 17.92
C ALA A 420 18.22 6.64 17.41
N LEU A 421 19.17 5.93 18.01
CA LEU A 421 20.51 5.76 17.45
C LEU A 421 20.56 4.67 16.37
N GLY A 422 21.63 4.65 15.57
CA GLY A 422 21.80 3.68 14.49
C GLY A 422 21.78 2.25 15.03
N GLY A 423 21.00 1.35 14.41
CA GLY A 423 20.93 -0.06 14.83
C GLY A 423 20.05 -0.37 16.06
N GLN A 424 19.32 0.62 16.61
CA GLN A 424 18.34 0.44 17.70
C GLN A 424 16.97 -0.10 17.23
N GLY A 425 16.75 -0.22 15.91
CA GLY A 425 15.54 -0.86 15.37
C GLY A 425 14.45 0.07 14.82
N LYS A 426 14.74 1.34 14.50
CA LYS A 426 13.75 2.30 13.96
C LYS A 426 13.05 1.80 12.69
N THR A 427 13.85 1.46 11.69
CA THR A 427 13.40 0.92 10.41
C THR A 427 12.65 -0.39 10.62
N GLN A 428 13.11 -1.23 11.55
CA GLN A 428 12.49 -2.50 11.89
C GLN A 428 11.12 -2.32 12.55
N LEU A 429 10.96 -1.33 13.44
CA LEU A 429 9.68 -0.97 14.05
C LEU A 429 8.68 -0.44 13.00
N ALA A 430 9.11 0.52 12.18
CA ALA A 430 8.28 1.07 11.11
C ALA A 430 7.86 -0.02 10.09
N LEU A 431 8.78 -0.92 9.74
CA LEU A 431 8.50 -2.02 8.81
C LEU A 431 7.56 -3.06 9.43
N LYS A 432 7.75 -3.42 10.70
CA LYS A 432 6.85 -4.30 11.44
C LYS A 432 5.42 -3.73 11.44
N PHE A 433 5.30 -2.43 11.67
CA PHE A 433 4.02 -1.72 11.65
C PHE A 433 3.40 -1.70 10.24
N CYS A 434 4.17 -1.40 9.19
CA CYS A 434 3.70 -1.48 7.80
C CYS A 434 3.07 -2.85 7.49
N TYR A 435 3.72 -3.94 7.88
CA TYR A 435 3.17 -5.29 7.68
C TYR A 435 1.92 -5.58 8.52
N GLN A 436 1.75 -4.96 9.70
CA GLN A 436 0.50 -5.03 10.47
C GLN A 436 -0.67 -4.26 9.81
N MET A 437 -0.35 -3.28 8.97
CA MET A 437 -1.31 -2.47 8.21
C MET A 437 -1.59 -2.99 6.80
N ARG A 438 -0.80 -3.97 6.31
CA ARG A 438 -1.02 -4.61 5.02
C ARG A 438 -2.43 -5.20 4.91
N GLY A 439 -3.16 -4.83 3.86
CA GLY A 439 -4.54 -5.25 3.64
C GLY A 439 -5.59 -4.48 4.47
N LYS A 440 -5.16 -3.59 5.38
CA LYS A 440 -6.05 -2.68 6.13
C LYS A 440 -6.08 -1.29 5.50
N MET A 441 -4.97 -0.83 4.93
CA MET A 441 -4.85 0.44 4.21
C MET A 441 -3.70 0.38 3.20
N PRO A 442 -3.67 1.27 2.18
CA PRO A 442 -2.51 1.47 1.34
C PRO A 442 -1.26 1.82 2.15
N VAL A 443 -0.14 1.19 1.83
CA VAL A 443 1.16 1.42 2.50
C VAL A 443 2.23 1.79 1.48
N PHE A 444 2.93 2.89 1.74
CA PHE A 444 4.03 3.40 0.92
C PHE A 444 5.29 3.56 1.78
N TRP A 445 6.44 3.21 1.22
CA TRP A 445 7.74 3.33 1.87
C TRP A 445 8.70 4.08 0.98
N ALA A 446 9.20 5.21 1.47
CA ALA A 446 10.12 6.08 0.76
C ALA A 446 11.39 6.33 1.59
N ASP A 447 12.51 6.39 0.89
CA ASP A 447 13.83 6.66 1.44
C ASP A 447 14.14 8.16 1.50
N ALA A 448 14.10 8.71 2.71
CA ALA A 448 14.29 10.11 3.02
C ALA A 448 15.73 10.45 3.42
N GLN A 449 16.72 9.66 3.01
CA GLN A 449 18.14 9.94 3.24
C GLN A 449 18.59 11.28 2.62
N ALA A 450 18.05 11.64 1.45
CA ALA A 450 18.26 12.92 0.80
C ALA A 450 17.02 13.36 0.01
N SER A 451 16.90 14.65 -0.30
CA SER A 451 15.79 15.19 -1.10
C SER A 451 15.61 14.44 -2.44
N LYS A 452 16.71 14.10 -3.12
CA LYS A 452 16.68 13.38 -4.40
C LYS A 452 16.15 11.94 -4.28
N THR A 453 16.49 11.21 -3.20
CA THR A 453 16.00 9.83 -2.99
C THR A 453 14.52 9.82 -2.66
N LEU A 454 14.07 10.78 -1.85
CA LEU A 454 12.66 10.93 -1.49
C LEU A 454 11.80 11.25 -2.72
N LYS A 455 12.24 12.21 -3.55
CA LYS A 455 11.59 12.54 -4.83
C LYS A 455 11.42 11.32 -5.73
N LYS A 456 12.48 10.53 -5.86
CA LYS A 456 12.50 9.33 -6.70
C LYS A 456 11.47 8.29 -6.23
N ASP A 457 11.40 8.02 -4.92
CA ASP A 457 10.46 7.05 -4.38
C ASP A 457 9.01 7.54 -4.48
N LEU A 458 8.76 8.82 -4.18
CA LEU A 458 7.44 9.43 -4.36
C LEU A 458 6.97 9.39 -5.83
N ALA A 459 7.86 9.70 -6.78
CA ALA A 459 7.55 9.58 -8.21
C ALA A 459 7.23 8.14 -8.63
N SER A 460 7.83 7.14 -7.97
CA SER A 460 7.57 5.72 -8.21
C SER A 460 6.17 5.25 -7.76
N PHE A 461 5.49 6.02 -6.92
CA PHE A 461 4.14 5.70 -6.45
C PHE A 461 3.05 6.11 -7.44
N ALA A 462 3.32 7.07 -8.33
CA ALA A 462 2.34 7.57 -9.30
C ALA A 462 1.69 6.46 -10.14
N PRO A 463 2.43 5.48 -10.70
CA PRO A 463 1.82 4.35 -11.41
C PRO A 463 0.99 3.43 -10.50
N LEU A 464 1.40 3.22 -9.25
CA LEU A 464 0.66 2.37 -8.29
C LEU A 464 -0.68 3.00 -7.91
N LEU A 465 -0.74 4.33 -7.92
CA LEU A 465 -1.92 5.13 -7.62
C LEU A 465 -2.80 5.38 -8.86
N ASN A 466 -2.39 4.92 -10.05
CA ASN A 466 -2.99 5.29 -11.34
C ASN A 466 -3.13 6.82 -11.51
N ALA A 467 -2.12 7.58 -11.07
CA ALA A 467 -2.12 9.03 -11.17
C ALA A 467 -2.15 9.46 -12.66
N SER A 468 -2.95 10.48 -12.97
CA SER A 468 -3.10 10.99 -14.34
C SER A 468 -1.87 11.80 -14.74
N ILE A 469 -0.85 11.14 -15.30
CA ILE A 469 0.42 11.77 -15.69
C ILE A 469 1.03 11.17 -16.96
N SER A 470 1.72 12.00 -17.74
CA SER A 470 2.44 11.58 -18.95
C SER A 470 3.60 10.62 -18.63
N ASN A 471 3.84 9.64 -19.51
CA ASN A 471 4.99 8.73 -19.39
C ASN A 471 6.34 9.47 -19.48
N ASN A 472 6.40 10.63 -20.13
CA ASN A 472 7.61 11.44 -20.26
C ASN A 472 7.68 12.58 -19.23
N ALA A 473 6.78 12.58 -18.23
CA ALA A 473 6.84 13.56 -17.16
C ALA A 473 8.13 13.37 -16.35
N ASP A 474 8.79 14.49 -16.04
CA ASP A 474 9.95 14.52 -15.17
C ASP A 474 9.60 14.07 -13.74
N ILE A 475 10.64 13.89 -12.92
CA ILE A 475 10.48 13.38 -11.56
C ILE A 475 9.61 14.31 -10.71
N ASP A 476 9.75 15.63 -10.86
CA ASP A 476 9.02 16.61 -10.05
C ASP A 476 7.53 16.60 -10.37
N ALA A 477 7.16 16.57 -11.66
CA ALA A 477 5.77 16.41 -12.08
C ALA A 477 5.16 15.09 -11.56
N ARG A 478 5.95 14.01 -11.50
CA ARG A 478 5.51 12.72 -10.94
C ARG A 478 5.31 12.77 -9.43
N VAL A 479 6.17 13.47 -8.71
CA VAL A 479 5.98 13.74 -7.28
C VAL A 479 4.68 14.52 -7.07
N ASP A 480 4.47 15.60 -7.81
CA ASP A 480 3.26 16.43 -7.70
C ASP A 480 1.99 15.63 -7.98
N ALA A 481 2.01 14.76 -9.01
CA ALA A 481 0.89 13.87 -9.31
C ALA A 481 0.62 12.86 -8.19
N THR A 482 1.67 12.26 -7.61
CA THR A 482 1.53 11.37 -6.43
C THR A 482 0.89 12.11 -5.27
N LEU A 483 1.40 13.28 -4.89
CA LEU A 483 0.92 14.04 -3.74
C LEU A 483 -0.53 14.53 -3.95
N THR A 484 -0.85 15.03 -5.14
CA THR A 484 -2.21 15.48 -5.49
C THR A 484 -3.19 14.30 -5.48
N THR A 485 -2.78 13.13 -5.96
CA THR A 485 -3.62 11.92 -5.94
C THR A 485 -3.87 11.43 -4.51
N LEU A 486 -2.83 11.46 -3.65
CA LEU A 486 -2.96 11.11 -2.23
C LEU A 486 -3.82 12.11 -1.44
N GLN A 487 -3.83 13.37 -1.84
CA GLN A 487 -4.66 14.41 -1.21
C GLN A 487 -6.16 14.16 -1.36
N VAL A 488 -6.59 13.61 -2.50
CA VAL A 488 -8.01 13.29 -2.79
C VAL A 488 -8.28 11.79 -2.71
N PHE A 489 -7.38 11.02 -2.08
CA PHE A 489 -7.48 9.57 -2.05
C PHE A 489 -8.72 9.14 -1.24
N PRO A 490 -9.49 8.15 -1.71
CA PRO A 490 -10.78 7.83 -1.11
C PRO A 490 -10.68 7.17 0.28
N THR A 491 -9.49 6.75 0.70
CA THR A 491 -9.25 5.99 1.93
C THR A 491 -8.04 6.52 2.68
N PRO A 492 -7.97 6.35 4.03
CA PRO A 492 -6.74 6.59 4.77
C PRO A 492 -5.58 5.78 4.21
N TRP A 493 -4.37 6.33 4.30
CA TRP A 493 -3.14 5.71 3.81
C TRP A 493 -1.99 5.93 4.79
N LEU A 494 -1.00 5.04 4.74
CA LEU A 494 0.23 5.11 5.55
C LEU A 494 1.44 5.30 4.63
N MET A 495 2.29 6.27 4.96
CA MET A 495 3.56 6.50 4.29
C MET A 495 4.71 6.53 5.29
N VAL A 496 5.83 5.88 4.95
CA VAL A 496 7.05 5.91 5.76
C VAL A 496 8.13 6.71 5.03
N PHE A 497 8.74 7.67 5.72
CA PHE A 497 9.97 8.36 5.34
C PHE A 497 11.12 7.79 6.18
N ASP A 498 11.85 6.83 5.61
CA ASP A 498 12.93 6.14 6.31
C ASP A 498 14.26 6.88 6.13
N ASN A 499 15.10 6.93 7.16
CA ASN A 499 16.45 7.52 7.16
C ASN A 499 16.50 9.05 6.98
N TYR A 500 15.53 9.80 7.50
CA TYR A 500 15.55 11.27 7.49
C TYR A 500 16.56 11.84 8.51
N ASP A 501 17.84 11.56 8.29
CA ASP A 501 18.95 11.83 9.22
C ASP A 501 19.64 13.18 9.00
N ASP A 502 19.51 13.77 7.81
CA ASP A 502 20.11 15.06 7.44
C ASP A 502 19.03 16.03 6.94
N PRO A 503 18.33 16.74 7.86
CA PRO A 503 17.29 17.70 7.48
C PRO A 503 17.80 18.86 6.64
N ASP A 504 19.08 19.24 6.77
CA ASP A 504 19.67 20.38 6.05
C ASP A 504 19.84 20.06 4.55
N SER A 505 19.90 18.77 4.18
CA SER A 505 19.84 18.33 2.78
C SER A 505 18.47 18.56 2.11
N PHE A 506 17.47 19.02 2.86
CA PHE A 506 16.13 19.34 2.38
C PHE A 506 15.86 20.84 2.58
N ASN A 507 15.45 21.54 1.51
CA ASN A 507 15.01 22.92 1.64
C ASN A 507 13.80 23.04 2.60
N ASN A 508 12.81 22.17 2.39
CA ASN A 508 11.64 22.03 3.27
C ASN A 508 10.98 20.66 3.03
N ILE A 509 10.81 19.88 4.09
CA ILE A 509 10.21 18.53 4.03
C ILE A 509 8.69 18.59 3.79
N ASP A 510 8.02 19.70 4.14
CA ASP A 510 6.58 19.87 3.95
C ASP A 510 6.15 19.80 2.47
N HIS A 511 7.06 20.13 1.53
CA HIS A 511 6.79 20.02 0.09
C HIS A 511 6.58 18.58 -0.38
N PHE A 512 6.96 17.59 0.43
CA PHE A 512 6.81 16.17 0.13
C PHE A 512 5.59 15.56 0.82
N MET A 513 4.74 16.37 1.45
CA MET A 513 3.59 15.91 2.23
C MET A 513 2.27 16.34 1.56
N PRO A 514 1.31 15.41 1.32
CA PRO A 514 0.01 15.76 0.77
C PRO A 514 -0.80 16.62 1.74
N SER A 515 -1.48 17.68 1.27
CA SER A 515 -2.32 18.52 2.13
C SER A 515 -3.68 17.87 2.43
N CYS A 516 -3.72 16.92 3.36
CA CYS A 516 -4.93 16.18 3.74
C CYS A 516 -4.88 15.63 5.18
N SER A 517 -6.03 15.48 5.84
CA SER A 517 -6.12 15.01 7.24
C SER A 517 -6.29 13.50 7.43
N HIS A 518 -6.43 12.74 6.34
CA HIS A 518 -6.68 11.28 6.37
C HIS A 518 -5.42 10.42 6.13
N GLY A 519 -4.26 11.05 5.94
CA GLY A 519 -2.96 10.38 5.78
C GLY A 519 -2.15 10.32 7.07
N VAL A 520 -1.32 9.28 7.21
CA VAL A 520 -0.33 9.16 8.29
C VAL A 520 1.08 9.04 7.68
N ILE A 521 2.00 9.88 8.14
CA ILE A 521 3.42 9.84 7.76
C ILE A 521 4.25 9.44 8.98
N VAL A 522 5.02 8.35 8.85
CA VAL A 522 5.98 7.89 9.86
C VAL A 522 7.39 8.23 9.40
N ILE A 523 8.11 9.04 10.17
CA ILE A 523 9.49 9.45 9.86
C ILE A 523 10.46 8.71 10.78
N THR A 524 11.46 8.02 10.23
CA THR A 524 12.56 7.44 11.01
C THR A 524 13.80 8.34 10.93
N THR A 525 14.45 8.61 12.06
CA THR A 525 15.57 9.58 12.12
C THR A 525 16.54 9.33 13.28
N ARG A 526 17.79 9.77 13.13
CA ARG A 526 18.79 9.94 14.19
C ARG A 526 18.87 11.38 14.69
N HIS A 527 18.37 12.33 13.91
CA HIS A 527 18.54 13.75 14.15
C HIS A 527 17.58 14.28 15.22
N GLU A 528 18.10 15.04 16.19
CA GLU A 528 17.34 15.46 17.37
C GLU A 528 16.26 16.50 17.07
N ASN A 529 16.55 17.45 16.18
CA ASN A 529 15.62 18.54 15.86
C ASN A 529 14.39 18.09 15.07
N THR A 530 14.40 16.87 14.50
CA THR A 530 13.31 16.32 13.70
C THR A 530 12.07 16.00 14.54
N LEU A 531 12.21 15.82 15.86
CA LEU A 531 11.08 15.63 16.79
C LEU A 531 10.10 16.82 16.82
N LYS A 532 10.48 17.98 16.26
CA LYS A 532 9.61 19.15 16.11
C LYS A 532 8.55 18.96 15.02
N LEU A 533 8.77 18.06 14.07
CA LEU A 533 7.82 17.76 12.99
C LEU A 533 6.66 16.88 13.47
N ALA A 534 6.89 16.07 14.52
CA ALA A 534 5.85 15.20 15.05
C ALA A 534 4.74 15.98 15.75
N ASP A 535 3.52 15.50 15.54
CA ASP A 535 2.36 15.90 16.33
C ASP A 535 2.59 15.65 17.82
N LYS A 536 1.93 16.46 18.67
CA LYS A 536 2.23 16.58 20.11
C LYS A 536 2.30 15.23 20.85
N ASP A 537 1.44 14.29 20.48
CA ASP A 537 1.31 12.98 21.13
C ASP A 537 2.05 11.83 20.39
N PHE A 538 2.67 12.11 19.23
CA PHE A 538 3.24 11.09 18.33
C PHE A 538 4.76 11.18 18.17
N LYS A 539 5.44 11.47 19.28
CA LYS A 539 6.91 11.46 19.41
C LYS A 539 7.36 10.14 20.03
N ILE A 540 8.09 9.34 19.27
CA ILE A 540 8.60 8.03 19.71
C ILE A 540 10.13 8.09 19.76
N SER A 541 10.69 8.09 20.96
CA SER A 541 12.12 7.86 21.18
C SER A 541 12.34 6.39 21.48
N LEU A 542 13.12 5.69 20.66
CA LEU A 542 13.53 4.32 20.92
C LEU A 542 14.86 4.31 21.66
N ASP A 543 14.78 3.97 22.94
CA ASP A 543 15.95 3.69 23.77
C ASP A 543 16.48 2.28 23.51
N SER A 544 17.52 1.84 24.23
CA SER A 544 17.95 0.44 24.20
C SER A 544 16.83 -0.52 24.61
N LEU A 545 16.94 -1.78 24.21
CA LEU A 545 15.95 -2.80 24.59
C LEU A 545 15.85 -2.92 26.10
N SER A 546 14.66 -3.30 26.59
CA SER A 546 14.54 -3.74 27.99
C SER A 546 15.46 -4.93 28.23
N GLU A 547 15.91 -5.14 29.46
CA GLU A 547 16.82 -6.25 29.77
C GLU A 547 16.20 -7.60 29.39
N ASN A 548 14.89 -7.77 29.64
CA ASN A 548 14.14 -8.96 29.27
C ASN A 548 14.07 -9.15 27.74
N ASP A 549 13.73 -8.10 26.99
CA ASP A 549 13.66 -8.16 25.53
C ASP A 549 15.04 -8.44 24.91
N ALA A 550 16.10 -7.87 25.48
CA ALA A 550 17.48 -8.10 25.05
C ALA A 550 17.91 -9.55 25.35
N ILE A 551 17.55 -10.10 26.51
CA ILE A 551 17.81 -11.51 26.82
C ILE A 551 17.04 -12.39 25.84
N GLU A 552 15.74 -12.17 25.66
CA GLU A 552 14.92 -12.95 24.71
C GLU A 552 15.50 -12.89 23.28
N LEU A 553 15.94 -11.71 22.83
CA LEU A 553 16.59 -11.57 21.53
C LEU A 553 17.89 -12.37 21.45
N LEU A 554 18.72 -12.35 22.49
CA LEU A 554 19.92 -13.20 22.58
C LEU A 554 19.54 -14.68 22.52
N GLU A 555 18.46 -15.09 23.18
CA GLU A 555 18.04 -16.49 23.23
C GLU A 555 17.54 -17.01 21.88
N VAL A 556 16.71 -16.21 21.20
CA VAL A 556 16.15 -16.55 19.90
C VAL A 556 17.27 -16.60 18.85
N THR A 557 18.16 -15.61 18.85
CA THR A 557 19.24 -15.54 17.85
C THR A 557 20.35 -16.56 18.07
N SER A 558 20.50 -17.11 19.29
CA SER A 558 21.47 -18.16 19.61
C SER A 558 20.95 -19.61 19.47
N ASP A 559 19.70 -19.80 19.02
CA ASP A 559 19.01 -21.09 18.85
C ASP A 559 18.88 -21.86 20.18
N GLY A 560 17.95 -21.39 21.03
CA GLY A 560 17.76 -21.65 22.47
C GLY A 560 17.95 -23.06 23.06
N LYS A 561 18.23 -24.10 22.26
CA LYS A 561 18.76 -25.40 22.73
C LYS A 561 20.13 -25.28 23.41
N ASN A 562 20.99 -24.35 22.97
CA ASN A 562 22.30 -24.12 23.60
C ASN A 562 22.23 -23.30 24.91
N LEU A 563 21.04 -22.82 25.29
CA LEU A 563 20.82 -22.00 26.49
C LEU A 563 19.99 -22.66 27.58
N LYS A 564 19.46 -23.87 27.32
CA LYS A 564 18.76 -24.70 28.31
C LYS A 564 19.76 -25.28 29.31
N GLY A 565 20.28 -24.42 30.20
CA GLY A 565 21.23 -24.80 31.24
C GLY A 565 22.09 -23.66 31.82
N HIS A 566 22.06 -22.44 31.24
CA HIS A 566 22.85 -21.31 31.74
C HIS A 566 22.05 -20.41 32.69
N ASP A 567 22.70 -19.88 33.74
CA ASP A 567 22.06 -19.00 34.72
C ASP A 567 21.72 -17.62 34.12
N LEU A 568 20.64 -17.03 34.63
CA LEU A 568 20.14 -15.72 34.24
C LEU A 568 21.20 -14.59 34.41
N PRO A 569 21.99 -14.54 35.52
CA PRO A 569 23.09 -13.59 35.69
C PRO A 569 24.08 -13.50 34.53
N THR A 570 24.42 -14.63 33.90
CA THR A 570 25.38 -14.62 32.78
C THR A 570 24.78 -14.00 31.52
N LYS A 571 23.48 -14.19 31.28
CA LYS A 571 22.75 -13.58 30.17
C LYS A 571 22.61 -12.07 30.38
N GLU A 572 22.30 -11.66 31.62
CA GLU A 572 22.27 -10.27 32.04
C GLU A 572 23.62 -9.58 31.82
N ASP A 573 24.74 -10.19 32.21
CA ASP A 573 26.08 -9.60 32.00
C ASP A 573 26.38 -9.36 30.51
N ILE A 574 26.03 -10.31 29.62
CA ILE A 574 26.20 -10.13 28.17
C ILE A 574 25.39 -8.95 27.66
N VAL A 575 24.07 -8.93 27.90
CA VAL A 575 23.22 -7.88 27.32
C VAL A 575 23.56 -6.50 27.89
N ASN A 576 23.99 -6.43 29.15
CA ASN A 576 24.48 -5.20 29.78
C ASN A 576 25.79 -4.73 29.14
N ARG A 577 26.77 -5.62 28.91
CA ARG A 577 28.02 -5.27 28.19
C ARG A 577 27.79 -4.84 26.76
N LEU A 578 26.74 -5.34 26.11
CA LEU A 578 26.35 -4.93 24.75
C LEU A 578 25.50 -3.65 24.73
N GLY A 579 25.29 -3.00 25.87
CA GLY A 579 24.48 -1.78 25.99
C GLY A 579 22.99 -1.99 25.68
N LYS A 580 22.52 -3.25 25.71
CA LYS A 580 21.16 -3.66 25.32
C LYS A 580 20.78 -3.19 23.90
N HIS A 581 21.80 -3.02 23.06
CA HIS A 581 21.66 -2.51 21.70
C HIS A 581 21.20 -3.65 20.77
N ALA A 582 20.03 -3.49 20.14
CA ALA A 582 19.35 -4.57 19.41
C ALA A 582 20.26 -5.27 18.39
N LEU A 583 20.99 -4.51 17.56
CA LEU A 583 21.92 -5.08 16.57
C LEU A 583 23.09 -5.85 17.22
N ALA A 584 23.66 -5.36 18.32
CA ALA A 584 24.81 -6.01 18.97
C ALA A 584 24.38 -7.32 19.63
N VAL A 585 23.20 -7.33 20.26
CA VAL A 585 22.61 -8.50 20.89
C VAL A 585 22.30 -9.58 19.85
N ALA A 586 21.67 -9.21 18.73
CA ALA A 586 21.38 -10.15 17.65
C ALA A 586 22.65 -10.76 17.06
N GLN A 587 23.72 -9.96 16.92
CA GLN A 587 25.02 -10.44 16.44
C GLN A 587 25.74 -11.35 17.43
N ALA A 588 25.69 -11.02 18.72
CA ALA A 588 26.23 -11.89 19.75
C ALA A 588 25.55 -13.27 19.72
N GLY A 589 24.22 -13.30 19.62
CA GLY A 589 23.49 -14.57 19.50
C GLY A 589 23.80 -15.33 18.22
N ALA A 590 23.88 -14.63 17.08
CA ALA A 590 24.30 -15.21 15.81
C ALA A 590 25.71 -15.83 15.89
N TYR A 591 26.67 -15.11 16.49
CA TYR A 591 28.04 -15.59 16.72
C TYR A 591 28.06 -16.84 17.61
N ILE A 592 27.30 -16.84 18.71
CA ILE A 592 27.19 -17.98 19.65
C ILE A 592 26.66 -19.23 18.92
N ARG A 593 25.55 -19.07 18.20
CA ARG A 593 24.92 -20.14 17.42
C ARG A 593 25.89 -20.75 16.42
N ASP A 594 26.54 -19.90 15.65
CA ASP A 594 27.41 -20.32 14.56
C ASP A 594 28.73 -20.95 15.06
N SER A 595 29.35 -20.38 16.10
CA SER A 595 30.55 -20.95 16.73
C SER A 595 30.27 -22.20 17.57
N LYS A 596 29.00 -22.52 17.87
CA LYS A 596 28.60 -23.63 18.76
C LYS A 596 29.31 -23.57 20.12
N ILE A 597 29.51 -22.37 20.65
CA ILE A 597 30.16 -22.15 21.95
C ILE A 597 29.12 -21.88 23.05
N SER A 598 29.52 -22.03 24.31
CA SER A 598 28.68 -21.63 25.42
C SER A 598 28.59 -20.09 25.54
N ILE A 599 27.55 -19.61 26.21
CA ILE A 599 27.39 -18.18 26.53
C ILE A 599 28.59 -17.65 27.34
N ARG A 600 29.17 -18.50 28.21
CA ARG A 600 30.31 -18.12 29.05
C ARG A 600 31.59 -17.95 28.23
N ASP A 601 31.81 -18.82 27.25
CA ASP A 601 32.97 -18.73 26.35
C ASP A 601 32.85 -17.51 25.43
N PHE A 602 31.64 -17.12 25.06
CA PHE A 602 31.40 -15.89 24.30
C PHE A 602 31.94 -14.65 25.03
N LEU A 603 31.65 -14.50 26.33
CA LEU A 603 32.17 -13.38 27.13
C LEU A 603 33.70 -13.32 27.08
N GLN A 604 34.36 -14.47 27.20
CA GLN A 604 35.83 -14.53 27.11
C GLN A 604 36.33 -14.08 25.73
N HIS A 605 35.69 -14.55 24.66
CA HIS A 605 36.02 -14.17 23.29
C HIS A 605 35.80 -12.68 23.04
N PHE A 606 34.68 -12.15 23.50
CA PHE A 606 34.32 -10.74 23.40
C PHE A 606 35.34 -9.85 24.11
N GLU A 607 35.69 -10.14 25.36
CA GLU A 607 36.66 -9.34 26.12
C GLU A 607 38.08 -9.41 25.55
N GLN A 608 38.49 -10.56 25.02
CA GLN A 608 39.77 -10.68 24.32
C GLN A 608 39.78 -9.85 23.04
N ARG A 609 38.68 -9.85 22.28
CA ARG A 609 38.57 -9.07 21.05
C ARG A 609 38.51 -7.58 21.34
N LYS A 610 37.68 -7.15 22.29
CA LYS A 610 37.53 -5.75 22.71
C LYS A 610 38.90 -5.15 23.07
N ARG A 611 39.73 -5.87 23.82
CA ARG A 611 41.11 -5.46 24.13
C ARG A 611 42.00 -5.26 22.90
N ARG A 612 41.89 -6.12 21.88
CA ARG A 612 42.64 -5.96 20.62
C ARG A 612 42.14 -4.76 19.82
N VAL A 613 40.83 -4.59 19.71
CA VAL A 613 40.20 -3.46 19.01
C VAL A 613 40.58 -2.12 19.67
N ILE A 614 40.58 -2.05 21.00
CA ILE A 614 41.03 -0.86 21.74
C ILE A 614 42.54 -0.61 21.54
N GLY A 615 43.35 -1.67 21.46
CA GLY A 615 44.79 -1.57 21.28
C GLY A 615 45.27 -1.28 19.84
N ASP A 616 44.40 -1.40 18.84
CA ASP A 616 44.76 -1.25 17.42
C ASP A 616 45.04 0.23 17.06
N LYS A 617 46.28 0.56 16.69
CA LYS A 617 46.69 1.93 16.36
C LYS A 617 46.68 2.24 14.86
N SER A 618 46.11 1.37 14.04
CA SER A 618 45.97 1.61 12.59
C SER A 618 45.23 2.92 12.29
N GLU A 619 45.53 3.51 11.14
CA GLU A 619 44.97 4.79 10.72
C GLU A 619 43.44 4.74 10.60
N GLY A 620 42.90 3.67 10.00
CA GLY A 620 41.44 3.44 9.93
C GLY A 620 40.79 3.36 11.31
N MET A 621 41.40 2.66 12.27
CA MET A 621 40.88 2.59 13.65
C MET A 621 40.98 3.92 14.39
N ASN A 622 41.99 4.74 14.11
CA ASN A 622 42.08 6.09 14.67
C ASN A 622 41.03 7.02 14.06
N GLU A 623 40.78 6.93 12.75
CA GLU A 623 39.71 7.67 12.08
C GLU A 623 38.34 7.29 12.63
N TYR A 624 38.11 5.99 12.87
CA TYR A 624 36.89 5.51 13.52
C TYR A 624 36.75 6.05 14.94
N ARG A 625 37.79 5.98 15.77
CA ARG A 625 37.76 6.56 17.12
C ARG A 625 37.49 8.06 17.11
N LYS A 626 38.01 8.78 16.11
CA LYS A 626 37.75 10.22 15.93
C LYS A 626 36.27 10.46 15.62
N LYS A 627 35.68 9.71 14.67
CA LYS A 627 34.23 9.75 14.38
C LYS A 627 33.37 9.36 15.58
N LEU A 628 33.85 8.46 16.44
CA LEU A 628 33.17 8.09 17.68
C LEU A 628 33.28 9.17 18.77
N SER A 629 34.40 9.88 18.87
CA SER A 629 34.65 10.89 19.93
C SER A 629 33.75 12.13 19.83
N GLU A 630 33.11 12.34 18.68
CA GLU A 630 32.10 13.37 18.45
C GLU A 630 30.69 12.93 18.92
N ASN A 631 30.54 11.68 19.37
CA ASN A 631 29.28 11.08 19.82
C ASN A 631 29.32 10.80 21.34
N THR A 632 28.24 11.08 22.07
CA THR A 632 28.15 10.87 23.54
C THR A 632 28.16 9.40 23.99
N GLU A 633 28.17 8.44 23.04
CA GLU A 633 28.03 7.00 23.30
C GLU A 633 29.16 6.15 22.67
N VAL A 634 30.40 6.55 22.93
CA VAL A 634 31.62 5.87 22.45
C VAL A 634 31.64 4.40 22.84
N GLU A 635 31.20 4.05 24.06
CA GLU A 635 31.28 2.70 24.58
C GLU A 635 30.30 1.73 23.88
N THR A 636 29.03 2.12 23.72
CA THR A 636 28.01 1.31 23.02
C THR A 636 28.43 1.02 21.58
N SER A 637 28.94 2.02 20.88
CA SER A 637 29.40 1.89 19.48
C SER A 637 30.64 0.99 19.38
N MET A 638 31.53 1.03 20.36
CA MET A 638 32.69 0.13 20.42
C MET A 638 32.29 -1.33 20.67
N ASN A 639 31.22 -1.55 21.44
CA ASN A 639 30.70 -2.89 21.69
C ASN A 639 30.06 -3.50 20.43
N VAL A 640 29.27 -2.71 19.67
CA VAL A 640 28.72 -3.10 18.36
C VAL A 640 29.84 -3.42 17.37
N PHE A 641 30.88 -2.58 17.31
CA PHE A 641 32.05 -2.84 16.47
C PHE A 641 32.75 -4.16 16.84
N THR A 642 32.89 -4.42 18.14
CA THR A 642 33.53 -5.64 18.64
C THR A 642 32.74 -6.89 18.21
N THR A 643 31.40 -6.85 18.15
CA THR A 643 30.59 -7.98 17.65
C THR A 643 30.74 -8.18 16.14
N PHE A 644 30.89 -7.11 15.34
CA PHE A 644 31.26 -7.23 13.93
C PHE A 644 32.61 -7.93 13.75
N GLU A 645 33.63 -7.49 14.49
CA GLU A 645 34.99 -8.05 14.44
C GLU A 645 35.06 -9.54 14.80
N LEU A 646 34.26 -9.94 15.80
CA LEU A 646 34.11 -11.34 16.17
C LEU A 646 33.55 -12.16 15.00
N SER A 647 32.43 -11.71 14.42
CA SER A 647 31.74 -12.40 13.32
C SER A 647 32.60 -12.46 12.06
N TYR A 648 33.27 -11.36 11.70
CA TYR A 648 34.22 -11.33 10.58
C TYR A 648 35.37 -12.33 10.75
N SER A 649 35.89 -12.44 11.97
CA SER A 649 36.99 -13.36 12.24
C SER A 649 36.59 -14.82 12.19
N GLN A 650 35.29 -15.12 12.30
CA GLN A 650 34.80 -16.48 12.03
C GLN A 650 34.91 -16.80 10.54
N LEU A 651 34.61 -15.83 9.65
CA LEU A 651 34.80 -15.99 8.21
C LEU A 651 36.25 -16.35 7.90
N SER A 652 37.22 -15.63 8.49
CA SER A 652 38.65 -15.85 8.21
C SER A 652 39.27 -17.10 8.87
N ARG A 653 38.58 -17.78 9.81
CA ARG A 653 39.12 -18.94 10.56
C ARG A 653 38.67 -20.29 10.02
N ARG A 654 37.58 -20.31 9.26
CA ARG A 654 37.08 -21.50 8.57
C ARG A 654 37.94 -21.68 7.32
N GLY A 655 38.93 -22.57 7.38
CA GLY A 655 39.87 -22.81 6.27
C GLY A 655 39.27 -23.62 5.12
N ASP A 656 37.95 -23.60 4.92
CA ASP A 656 37.24 -24.23 3.80
C ASP A 656 36.71 -23.16 2.82
N GLY A 657 36.64 -23.52 1.53
CA GLY A 657 36.46 -22.58 0.41
C GLY A 657 35.41 -21.49 0.64
N VAL A 658 34.18 -21.86 1.02
CA VAL A 658 33.04 -20.93 1.18
C VAL A 658 33.31 -19.79 2.18
N ALA A 659 34.09 -20.02 3.24
CA ALA A 659 34.28 -19.03 4.29
C ALA A 659 35.37 -17.98 3.98
N TYR A 660 36.43 -18.37 3.26
CA TYR A 660 37.44 -17.43 2.75
C TYR A 660 36.79 -16.41 1.81
N HIS A 661 35.91 -16.90 0.93
CA HIS A 661 35.24 -16.09 -0.08
C HIS A 661 34.16 -15.15 0.49
N SER A 662 33.55 -15.52 1.60
CA SER A 662 32.52 -14.71 2.26
C SER A 662 33.05 -13.35 2.74
N ALA A 663 34.32 -13.29 3.18
CA ALA A 663 34.94 -12.05 3.64
C ALA A 663 35.19 -11.07 2.49
N ASP A 664 35.68 -11.57 1.35
CA ASP A 664 35.93 -10.74 0.16
C ASP A 664 34.63 -10.23 -0.46
N VAL A 665 33.59 -11.07 -0.48
CA VAL A 665 32.26 -10.70 -0.96
C VAL A 665 31.64 -9.63 -0.07
N LEU A 666 31.69 -9.81 1.25
CA LEU A 666 31.24 -8.79 2.19
C LEU A 666 32.00 -7.47 2.01
N THR A 667 33.31 -7.55 1.75
CA THR A 667 34.14 -6.37 1.50
C THR A 667 33.75 -5.68 0.19
N LEU A 668 33.58 -6.42 -0.90
CA LEU A 668 33.11 -5.90 -2.18
C LEU A 668 31.73 -5.23 -2.06
N LEU A 669 30.79 -5.86 -1.36
CA LEU A 669 29.44 -5.30 -1.16
C LEU A 669 29.47 -3.91 -0.49
N ALA A 670 30.51 -3.60 0.30
CA ALA A 670 30.66 -2.29 0.92
C ALA A 670 31.02 -1.15 -0.06
N PHE A 671 31.49 -1.49 -1.27
CA PHE A 671 31.79 -0.55 -2.37
C PHE A 671 30.62 -0.42 -3.37
N PHE A 672 29.51 -1.11 -3.12
CA PHE A 672 28.24 -0.89 -3.80
C PHE A 672 27.29 -0.07 -2.92
N GLU A 673 26.15 0.35 -3.49
CA GLU A 673 25.09 0.91 -2.68
C GLU A 673 24.46 -0.16 -1.76
N SER A 674 24.43 0.15 -0.47
CA SER A 674 24.13 -0.76 0.64
C SER A 674 22.71 -1.35 0.63
N LYS A 675 21.74 -0.67 0.01
CA LYS A 675 20.32 -1.05 0.11
C LYS A 675 19.91 -2.18 -0.83
N SER A 676 20.54 -2.31 -1.99
CA SER A 676 20.13 -3.28 -3.01
C SER A 676 21.28 -3.57 -3.95
N VAL A 677 22.00 -4.65 -3.71
CA VAL A 677 23.02 -5.16 -4.63
C VAL A 677 22.45 -6.40 -5.32
N SER A 678 22.19 -6.31 -6.62
CA SER A 678 21.74 -7.45 -7.41
C SER A 678 22.89 -8.42 -7.70
N GLU A 679 22.58 -9.71 -7.67
CA GLU A 679 23.42 -10.80 -8.17
C GLU A 679 23.93 -10.55 -9.60
N ASP A 680 23.17 -9.83 -10.44
CA ASP A 680 23.55 -9.46 -11.81
C ASP A 680 24.89 -8.75 -11.92
N LEU A 681 25.22 -7.91 -10.93
CA LEU A 681 26.47 -7.13 -10.94
C LEU A 681 27.67 -8.06 -10.92
N MET A 682 27.64 -9.09 -10.07
CA MET A 682 28.72 -10.06 -9.95
C MET A 682 28.66 -11.11 -11.05
N LYS A 683 27.46 -11.56 -11.41
CA LYS A 683 27.23 -12.52 -12.50
C LYS A 683 27.77 -12.02 -13.84
N SER A 684 27.45 -10.78 -14.21
CA SER A 684 27.91 -10.18 -15.49
C SER A 684 29.43 -10.06 -15.60
N TYR A 685 30.13 -9.86 -14.49
CA TYR A 685 31.60 -9.91 -14.48
C TYR A 685 32.13 -11.32 -14.76
N CYS A 686 31.51 -12.34 -14.16
CA CYS A 686 31.94 -13.73 -14.25
C CYS A 686 31.70 -14.37 -15.63
N GLU A 687 30.64 -13.99 -16.33
CA GLU A 687 30.22 -14.60 -17.61
C GLU A 687 30.94 -14.03 -18.85
N HIS A 688 31.85 -13.05 -18.70
CA HIS A 688 32.51 -12.38 -19.83
C HIS A 688 33.84 -13.05 -20.24
N GLU A 689 34.09 -13.25 -21.55
CA GLU A 689 35.25 -14.00 -22.11
C GLU A 689 36.63 -13.51 -21.63
N ASP A 690 36.83 -12.20 -21.48
CA ASP A 690 38.08 -11.59 -20.98
C ASP A 690 38.50 -12.02 -19.55
N ALA A 691 37.59 -12.58 -18.74
CA ALA A 691 37.90 -13.05 -17.39
C ALA A 691 38.85 -14.27 -17.41
N GLN A 692 38.99 -14.95 -18.56
CA GLN A 692 39.68 -16.24 -18.67
C GLN A 692 41.18 -16.21 -18.36
N LEU A 693 41.89 -15.11 -18.61
CA LEU A 693 43.33 -14.98 -18.30
C LEU A 693 43.62 -14.79 -16.80
N ASP A 694 42.65 -14.28 -16.03
CA ASP A 694 42.78 -13.97 -14.59
C ASP A 694 42.26 -15.10 -13.68
N ILE A 695 41.35 -15.92 -14.20
CA ILE A 695 40.78 -17.10 -13.53
C ILE A 695 41.85 -18.18 -13.35
N GLU A 696 42.73 -18.39 -14.35
CA GLU A 696 43.80 -19.40 -14.27
C GLU A 696 44.89 -19.07 -13.24
N ASP A 697 45.21 -17.79 -13.06
CA ASP A 697 46.16 -17.33 -12.02
C ASP A 697 45.53 -17.40 -10.61
N SER A 698 44.21 -17.20 -10.50
CA SER A 698 43.47 -17.29 -9.23
C SER A 698 43.21 -18.74 -8.80
N ILE A 699 42.99 -19.66 -9.74
CA ILE A 699 42.84 -21.10 -9.50
C ILE A 699 44.19 -21.73 -9.11
N SER A 700 45.30 -21.26 -9.68
CA SER A 700 46.63 -21.83 -9.45
C SER A 700 47.36 -21.28 -8.21
N LYS A 701 47.01 -20.07 -7.72
CA LYS A 701 47.56 -19.46 -6.49
C LYS A 701 46.47 -18.79 -5.62
N PRO A 702 45.64 -19.57 -4.91
CA PRO A 702 44.52 -19.04 -4.10
C PRO A 702 44.98 -18.09 -2.99
N GLU A 703 46.15 -18.35 -2.39
CA GLU A 703 46.68 -17.59 -1.25
C GLU A 703 47.27 -16.21 -1.63
N ALA A 704 47.52 -15.98 -2.92
CA ALA A 704 48.11 -14.73 -3.44
C ALA A 704 47.09 -13.86 -4.21
N SER A 705 45.91 -14.40 -4.52
CA SER A 705 44.87 -13.72 -5.28
C SER A 705 43.93 -12.95 -4.35
N SER A 706 44.10 -11.63 -4.26
CA SER A 706 43.15 -10.73 -3.58
C SER A 706 41.92 -10.42 -4.46
N LYS A 707 41.47 -11.38 -5.28
CA LYS A 707 40.39 -11.20 -6.26
C LYS A 707 39.26 -12.20 -5.93
N PRO A 708 37.99 -11.79 -5.90
CA PRO A 708 36.86 -12.70 -5.82
C PRO A 708 36.65 -13.40 -7.18
N GLY A 709 37.57 -14.29 -7.58
CA GLY A 709 37.44 -15.12 -8.77
C GLY A 709 36.52 -16.34 -8.60
N VAL A 710 35.53 -16.27 -7.71
CA VAL A 710 35.10 -17.44 -6.93
C VAL A 710 33.78 -18.06 -7.37
N PHE A 711 32.85 -17.32 -7.96
CA PHE A 711 31.53 -17.88 -8.29
C PHE A 711 31.52 -18.55 -9.65
N LEU A 712 32.61 -19.23 -10.00
CA LEU A 712 32.78 -19.91 -11.27
C LEU A 712 32.88 -21.41 -11.01
N THR A 713 32.05 -22.20 -11.67
CA THR A 713 32.13 -23.66 -11.58
C THR A 713 33.54 -24.13 -11.95
N HIS A 714 34.12 -25.02 -11.13
CA HIS A 714 35.49 -25.57 -11.31
C HIS A 714 35.73 -26.21 -12.69
N HIS A 715 34.68 -26.51 -13.46
CA HIS A 715 34.75 -27.21 -14.73
C HIS A 715 34.35 -26.37 -15.96
N ALA A 716 33.46 -25.38 -15.84
CA ALA A 716 32.93 -24.64 -17.01
C ALA A 716 33.24 -23.15 -17.01
N LYS A 717 33.81 -22.58 -15.92
CA LYS A 717 33.97 -21.13 -15.77
C LYS A 717 32.61 -20.39 -15.95
N GLU A 718 31.52 -21.00 -15.49
CA GLU A 718 30.15 -20.47 -15.52
C GLU A 718 29.72 -20.02 -14.13
N TRP A 719 28.88 -18.98 -14.03
CA TRP A 719 28.35 -18.47 -12.76
C TRP A 719 27.62 -19.58 -11.99
N ASP A 720 28.03 -19.85 -10.75
CA ASP A 720 27.34 -20.77 -9.85
C ASP A 720 26.43 -19.98 -8.87
N PRO A 721 25.11 -19.93 -9.12
CA PRO A 721 24.20 -19.19 -8.27
C PRO A 721 24.01 -19.83 -6.90
N ASP A 722 24.26 -21.14 -6.74
CA ASP A 722 24.06 -21.85 -5.48
C ASP A 722 25.24 -21.59 -4.52
N ASP A 723 26.47 -21.54 -5.03
CA ASP A 723 27.64 -21.11 -4.24
C ASP A 723 27.52 -19.65 -3.78
N TYR A 724 27.02 -18.77 -4.65
CA TYR A 724 26.72 -17.38 -4.28
C TYR A 724 25.64 -17.31 -3.19
N CYS A 725 24.58 -18.10 -3.33
CA CYS A 725 23.54 -18.23 -2.30
C CYS A 725 24.11 -18.73 -0.97
N ASP A 726 25.01 -19.72 -0.97
CA ASP A 726 25.61 -20.26 0.26
C ASP A 726 26.46 -19.22 1.00
N VAL A 727 27.21 -18.38 0.26
CA VAL A 727 27.91 -17.21 0.84
C VAL A 727 26.91 -16.24 1.46
N LEU A 728 25.84 -15.87 0.74
CA LEU A 728 24.83 -14.95 1.27
C LEU A 728 24.10 -15.54 2.50
N ILE A 729 23.84 -16.85 2.52
CA ILE A 729 23.26 -17.57 3.66
C ILE A 729 24.19 -17.46 4.86
N LEU A 730 25.50 -17.65 4.67
CA LEU A 730 26.47 -17.54 5.76
C LEU A 730 26.55 -16.10 6.31
N LEU A 731 26.66 -15.11 5.42
CA LEU A 731 26.71 -13.69 5.83
C LEU A 731 25.44 -13.26 6.56
N SER A 732 24.27 -13.75 6.12
CA SER A 732 22.99 -13.49 6.79
C SER A 732 22.89 -14.23 8.13
N LYS A 733 23.36 -15.48 8.21
CA LYS A 733 23.41 -16.26 9.47
C LYS A 733 24.25 -15.58 10.56
N LEU A 734 25.31 -14.88 10.15
CA LEU A 734 26.19 -14.08 11.02
C LEU A 734 25.67 -12.65 11.26
N SER A 735 24.51 -12.29 10.72
CA SER A 735 23.92 -10.95 10.84
C SER A 735 24.86 -9.82 10.36
N LEU A 736 25.67 -10.10 9.33
CA LEU A 736 26.52 -9.13 8.63
C LEU A 736 25.80 -8.53 7.42
N THR A 737 24.84 -9.26 6.85
CA THR A 737 23.92 -8.79 5.81
C THR A 737 22.47 -8.97 6.27
N GLN A 738 21.55 -8.19 5.69
CA GLN A 738 20.13 -8.44 5.89
C GLN A 738 19.72 -9.76 5.21
N PRO A 739 18.64 -10.43 5.67
CA PRO A 739 18.08 -11.57 4.95
C PRO A 739 17.78 -11.19 3.50
N PHE A 740 18.34 -11.94 2.56
CA PHE A 740 18.17 -11.72 1.13
C PHE A 740 16.95 -12.49 0.60
N THR A 741 16.40 -12.03 -0.53
CA THR A 741 15.31 -12.71 -1.23
C THR A 741 15.73 -13.08 -2.64
N ARG A 742 15.38 -14.29 -3.07
CA ARG A 742 15.47 -14.71 -4.47
C ARG A 742 14.20 -14.24 -5.19
N HIS A 743 14.37 -13.40 -6.21
CA HIS A 743 13.27 -12.83 -6.99
C HIS A 743 12.75 -13.82 -8.03
N ASP A 744 11.63 -13.49 -8.68
CA ASP A 744 10.95 -14.36 -9.67
C ASP A 744 11.84 -14.70 -10.89
N ASN A 745 12.87 -13.89 -11.15
CA ASN A 745 13.91 -14.11 -12.15
C ASN A 745 15.08 -14.99 -11.64
N ASN A 746 14.91 -15.61 -10.47
CA ASN A 746 15.88 -16.50 -9.80
C ASN A 746 17.17 -15.83 -9.31
N LEU A 747 17.23 -14.49 -9.28
CA LEU A 747 18.38 -13.71 -8.81
C LEU A 747 18.22 -13.25 -7.36
N CYS A 748 19.32 -13.19 -6.63
CA CYS A 748 19.37 -12.70 -5.27
C CYS A 748 19.60 -11.19 -5.22
N ILE A 749 18.90 -10.51 -4.30
CA ILE A 749 19.20 -9.12 -3.94
C ILE A 749 19.61 -9.09 -2.47
N VAL A 750 20.80 -8.58 -2.20
CA VAL A 750 21.36 -8.46 -0.85
C VAL A 750 21.47 -7.00 -0.42
N SER A 751 21.24 -6.76 0.88
CA SER A 751 21.41 -5.45 1.50
C SER A 751 22.41 -5.54 2.66
N LEU A 752 23.34 -4.58 2.74
CA LEU A 752 24.21 -4.36 3.88
C LEU A 752 23.59 -3.32 4.81
N HIS A 753 23.74 -3.54 6.12
CA HIS A 753 23.45 -2.48 7.07
C HIS A 753 24.51 -1.36 6.93
N PRO A 754 24.14 -0.06 6.91
CA PRO A 754 25.10 1.04 6.74
C PRO A 754 26.27 1.00 7.73
N LEU A 755 26.00 0.71 9.01
CA LEU A 755 27.07 0.52 10.01
C LEU A 755 28.05 -0.60 9.68
N VAL A 756 27.60 -1.70 9.04
CA VAL A 756 28.48 -2.80 8.62
C VAL A 756 29.31 -2.34 7.43
N ARG A 757 28.71 -1.63 6.47
CA ARG A 757 29.41 -1.05 5.33
C ARG A 757 30.52 -0.08 5.78
N ASP A 758 30.18 0.88 6.64
CA ASP A 758 31.14 1.85 7.15
C ASP A 758 32.28 1.15 7.91
N TRP A 759 31.95 0.17 8.75
CA TRP A 759 32.92 -0.62 9.49
C TRP A 759 33.89 -1.38 8.56
N ILE A 760 33.37 -2.07 7.54
CA ILE A 760 34.19 -2.77 6.54
C ILE A 760 35.13 -1.80 5.82
N ARG A 761 34.63 -0.63 5.42
CA ARG A 761 35.44 0.38 4.72
C ARG A 761 36.55 0.94 5.59
N ILE A 762 36.28 1.18 6.87
CA ILE A 762 37.27 1.63 7.86
C ILE A 762 38.37 0.58 8.08
N ARG A 763 37.99 -0.70 8.08
CA ARG A 763 38.92 -1.82 8.25
C ARG A 763 39.80 -2.03 7.01
N THR A 764 39.32 -1.63 5.83
CA THR A 764 40.00 -1.85 4.56
C THR A 764 41.02 -0.73 4.35
N ASP A 765 42.31 -1.08 4.25
CA ASP A 765 43.35 -0.11 3.94
C ASP A 765 43.15 0.53 2.55
N ASP A 766 43.84 1.64 2.29
CA ASP A 766 43.68 2.41 1.06
C ASP A 766 44.01 1.62 -0.23
N ILE A 767 45.00 0.71 -0.17
CA ILE A 767 45.40 -0.11 -1.32
C ILE A 767 44.30 -1.13 -1.65
N ASN A 768 43.77 -1.82 -0.64
CA ASN A 768 42.68 -2.75 -0.81
C ASN A 768 41.38 -2.03 -1.17
N SER A 769 41.16 -0.82 -0.65
CA SER A 769 40.02 0.02 -1.05
C SER A 769 40.08 0.38 -2.54
N GLN A 770 41.25 0.74 -3.07
CA GLN A 770 41.44 0.94 -4.51
C GLN A 770 41.11 -0.33 -5.31
N LYS A 771 41.54 -1.50 -4.84
CA LYS A 771 41.25 -2.78 -5.51
C LYS A 771 39.75 -3.08 -5.55
N TYR A 772 39.05 -2.98 -4.41
CA TYR A 772 37.63 -3.26 -4.33
C TYR A 772 36.78 -2.23 -5.08
N ALA A 773 37.13 -0.95 -5.04
CA ALA A 773 36.49 0.08 -5.86
C ALA A 773 36.69 -0.19 -7.36
N SER A 774 37.91 -0.60 -7.77
CA SER A 774 38.18 -1.00 -9.15
C SER A 774 37.30 -2.19 -9.58
N PHE A 775 37.11 -3.15 -8.67
CA PHE A 775 36.31 -4.33 -8.95
C PHE A 775 34.81 -4.02 -9.03
N ALA A 776 34.28 -3.23 -8.08
CA ALA A 776 32.89 -2.75 -8.11
C ALA A 776 32.59 -1.96 -9.39
N GLY A 777 33.48 -1.03 -9.79
CA GLY A 777 33.35 -0.31 -11.06
C GLY A 777 33.37 -1.23 -12.28
N THR A 778 34.21 -2.27 -12.27
CA THR A 778 34.25 -3.26 -13.37
C THR A 778 32.93 -4.05 -13.46
N CYS A 779 32.29 -4.39 -12.34
CA CYS A 779 30.98 -5.06 -12.31
C CYS A 779 29.87 -4.17 -12.93
N ILE A 780 29.82 -2.90 -12.54
CA ILE A 780 28.87 -1.92 -13.10
C ILE A 780 29.07 -1.80 -14.61
N TYR A 781 30.34 -1.65 -15.03
CA TYR A 781 30.73 -1.55 -16.43
C TYR A 781 30.27 -2.76 -17.24
N ARG A 782 30.57 -3.99 -16.80
CA ARG A 782 30.23 -5.20 -17.55
C ARG A 782 28.72 -5.37 -17.70
N LEU A 783 27.94 -5.01 -16.68
CA LEU A 783 26.49 -5.06 -16.78
C LEU A 783 25.93 -4.06 -17.81
N LEU A 784 26.57 -2.89 -17.96
CA LEU A 784 26.22 -1.91 -19.00
C LEU A 784 26.64 -2.37 -20.40
N ASP A 785 27.81 -2.98 -20.53
CA ASP A 785 28.39 -3.42 -21.82
C ASP A 785 27.64 -4.58 -22.48
N LEU A 786 26.85 -5.34 -21.70
CA LEU A 786 25.93 -6.38 -22.23
C LEU A 786 24.74 -5.81 -23.03
N THR A 787 24.57 -4.48 -23.06
CA THR A 787 23.56 -3.84 -23.91
C THR A 787 24.11 -3.66 -25.34
N PRO A 788 23.31 -3.96 -26.39
CA PRO A 788 23.79 -3.87 -27.76
C PRO A 788 23.95 -2.38 -28.14
N HIS A 789 25.16 -1.85 -27.93
CA HIS A 789 25.67 -0.53 -28.33
C HIS A 789 25.24 0.67 -27.41
N PRO A 790 26.15 1.63 -27.09
CA PRO A 790 25.89 2.73 -26.13
C PRO A 790 24.69 3.63 -26.48
N ASN A 791 24.37 3.78 -27.76
CA ASN A 791 23.16 4.49 -28.20
C ASN A 791 21.83 3.76 -27.87
N TYR A 792 21.87 2.53 -27.36
CA TYR A 792 20.69 1.74 -26.99
C TYR A 792 20.57 1.49 -25.48
N LEU A 793 21.26 2.29 -24.65
CA LEU A 793 21.02 2.31 -23.19
C LEU A 793 19.54 2.59 -22.83
N TYR A 794 18.74 3.10 -23.77
CA TYR A 794 17.27 3.20 -23.71
C TYR A 794 16.53 1.86 -23.52
N ALA A 795 17.20 0.72 -23.71
CA ALA A 795 16.61 -0.61 -23.50
C ALA A 795 16.56 -1.03 -22.02
N LEU A 796 17.28 -0.35 -21.12
CA LEU A 796 17.21 -0.65 -19.68
C LEU A 796 15.89 -0.13 -19.10
N SER A 797 15.18 -0.99 -18.36
CA SER A 797 14.01 -0.57 -17.61
C SER A 797 14.38 0.53 -16.60
N LEU A 798 13.49 1.50 -16.38
CA LEU A 798 13.70 2.59 -15.42
C LEU A 798 14.19 2.10 -14.04
N PRO A 799 13.65 1.01 -13.44
CA PRO A 799 14.18 0.47 -12.19
C PRO A 799 15.64 0.03 -12.27
N LYS A 800 16.07 -0.57 -13.39
CA LYS A 800 17.43 -1.07 -13.55
C LYS A 800 18.43 0.08 -13.77
N THR A 801 18.06 1.08 -14.57
CA THR A 801 18.82 2.32 -14.74
C THR A 801 19.03 3.00 -13.37
N GLN A 802 17.97 3.04 -12.57
CA GLN A 802 17.98 3.63 -11.24
C GLN A 802 18.82 2.87 -10.21
N GLU A 803 18.90 1.55 -10.30
CA GLU A 803 19.78 0.69 -9.50
C GLU A 803 21.24 0.99 -9.84
N LEU A 804 21.59 0.89 -11.13
CA LEU A 804 22.95 1.11 -11.62
C LEU A 804 23.46 2.52 -11.32
N GLN A 805 22.61 3.54 -11.45
CA GLN A 805 22.96 4.92 -11.09
C GLN A 805 23.34 5.05 -9.60
N ALA A 806 22.64 4.36 -8.70
CA ALA A 806 22.94 4.41 -7.27
C ALA A 806 24.32 3.78 -6.97
N HIS A 807 24.65 2.65 -7.60
CA HIS A 807 25.98 2.06 -7.49
C HIS A 807 27.07 2.98 -8.07
N LEU A 808 26.79 3.62 -9.20
CA LEU A 808 27.73 4.52 -9.86
C LEU A 808 28.02 5.78 -9.03
N ASP A 809 27.02 6.32 -8.32
CA ASP A 809 27.19 7.48 -7.43
C ASP A 809 28.12 7.17 -6.25
N ILE A 810 27.97 5.99 -5.65
CA ILE A 810 28.91 5.49 -4.63
C ILE A 810 30.31 5.36 -5.23
N HIS A 811 30.41 4.74 -6.40
CA HIS A 811 31.69 4.52 -7.06
C HIS A 811 32.41 5.82 -7.43
N ALA A 812 31.69 6.85 -7.88
CA ALA A 812 32.23 8.19 -8.14
C ALA A 812 32.80 8.84 -6.88
N THR A 813 32.10 8.69 -5.75
CA THR A 813 32.53 9.21 -4.45
C THR A 813 33.82 8.51 -4.00
N ASP A 814 33.85 7.18 -4.11
CA ASP A 814 34.99 6.36 -3.70
C ASP A 814 36.23 6.66 -4.56
N ARG A 815 36.04 6.76 -5.89
CA ARG A 815 37.07 7.18 -6.83
C ARG A 815 37.64 8.55 -6.48
N SER A 816 36.81 9.54 -6.17
CA SER A 816 37.26 10.90 -5.84
C SER A 816 38.06 10.92 -4.54
N GLY A 817 37.58 10.23 -3.50
CA GLY A 817 38.26 10.09 -2.22
C GLY A 817 39.63 9.42 -2.36
N LEU A 818 39.72 8.32 -3.09
CA LEU A 818 40.98 7.61 -3.34
C LEU A 818 41.93 8.43 -4.22
N SER A 819 41.42 9.14 -5.24
CA SER A 819 42.23 10.00 -6.10
C SER A 819 42.90 11.14 -5.34
N SER A 820 42.24 11.68 -4.31
CA SER A 820 42.85 12.69 -3.42
C SER A 820 44.10 12.18 -2.68
N LYS A 821 44.23 10.85 -2.53
CA LYS A 821 45.37 10.14 -1.94
C LYS A 821 46.35 9.59 -3.00
N GLY A 822 46.15 9.90 -4.27
CA GLY A 822 46.97 9.40 -5.39
C GLY A 822 46.65 7.98 -5.84
N LEU A 823 45.53 7.40 -5.41
CA LEU A 823 45.10 6.04 -5.75
C LEU A 823 43.88 6.13 -6.67
N VAL A 824 44.05 5.80 -7.96
CA VAL A 824 42.94 5.87 -8.92
C VAL A 824 42.43 4.45 -9.21
N PRO A 825 41.14 4.15 -9.02
CA PRO A 825 40.56 2.87 -9.44
C PRO A 825 40.80 2.61 -10.94
N VAL A 826 41.29 1.42 -11.28
CA VAL A 826 41.62 1.02 -12.65
C VAL A 826 40.73 -0.16 -13.05
N TYR A 827 39.93 0.02 -14.09
CA TYR A 827 39.04 -1.02 -14.59
C TYR A 827 39.79 -2.01 -15.47
N LYS A 828 39.39 -3.28 -15.40
CA LYS A 828 39.97 -4.32 -16.27
C LYS A 828 39.26 -4.32 -17.62
N THR A 829 39.96 -3.84 -18.64
CA THR A 829 39.49 -3.84 -20.03
C THR A 829 40.63 -4.25 -20.97
N PRO A 830 40.33 -4.79 -22.16
CA PRO A 830 41.33 -4.90 -23.22
C PRO A 830 41.99 -3.55 -23.51
N SER A 831 43.24 -3.54 -23.99
CA SER A 831 44.01 -2.30 -24.23
C SER A 831 43.35 -1.34 -25.22
N ARG A 832 42.48 -1.83 -26.10
CA ARG A 832 41.68 -1.00 -27.04
C ARG A 832 40.50 -0.29 -26.37
N ASP A 833 40.05 -0.79 -25.23
CA ASP A 833 38.85 -0.34 -24.51
C ASP A 833 39.18 0.55 -23.31
N ILE A 834 40.42 1.06 -23.23
CA ILE A 834 40.82 2.03 -22.19
C ILE A 834 39.89 3.25 -22.25
N GLY A 835 39.39 3.69 -21.09
CA GLY A 835 38.42 4.79 -20.97
C GLY A 835 37.00 4.45 -21.45
N TRP A 836 36.74 3.23 -21.94
CA TRP A 836 35.39 2.78 -22.29
C TRP A 836 34.45 2.67 -21.07
N PRO A 837 34.87 2.18 -19.90
CA PRO A 837 34.00 2.13 -18.72
C PRO A 837 33.51 3.51 -18.30
N GLU A 838 34.42 4.49 -18.19
CA GLU A 838 34.05 5.87 -17.91
C GLU A 838 33.09 6.45 -18.96
N LEU A 839 33.26 6.06 -20.22
CA LEU A 839 32.36 6.50 -21.29
C LEU A 839 30.93 5.97 -21.09
N LEU A 840 30.77 4.68 -20.77
CA LEU A 840 29.46 4.08 -20.49
C LEU A 840 28.81 4.67 -19.23
N PHE A 841 29.61 5.00 -18.21
CA PHE A 841 29.13 5.72 -17.02
C PHE A 841 28.62 7.14 -17.37
N GLY A 842 29.31 7.82 -18.28
CA GLY A 842 28.88 9.09 -18.86
C GLY A 842 27.53 8.97 -19.54
N TYR A 843 27.36 7.99 -20.43
CA TYR A 843 26.07 7.78 -21.11
C TYR A 843 24.93 7.40 -20.15
N LEU A 844 25.19 6.58 -19.13
CA LEU A 844 24.17 6.24 -18.13
C LEU A 844 23.67 7.50 -17.38
N THR A 845 24.60 8.34 -16.94
CA THR A 845 24.28 9.58 -16.23
C THR A 845 23.58 10.61 -17.12
N ASP A 846 24.01 10.73 -18.38
CA ASP A 846 23.40 11.64 -19.36
C ASP A 846 21.95 11.26 -19.64
N ASN A 847 21.68 9.98 -19.88
CA ASN A 847 20.33 9.45 -20.09
C ASN A 847 19.41 9.61 -18.87
N ASN A 848 19.99 9.71 -17.66
CA ASN A 848 19.24 9.94 -16.43
C ASN A 848 19.09 11.44 -16.09
N GLY A 849 19.53 12.33 -16.98
CA GLY A 849 19.44 13.79 -16.81
C GLY A 849 20.48 14.38 -15.85
N GLU A 850 21.53 13.63 -15.49
CA GLU A 850 22.60 14.09 -14.60
C GLU A 850 23.78 14.65 -15.41
N TYR A 851 23.51 15.69 -16.20
CA TYR A 851 24.43 16.23 -17.21
C TYR A 851 25.78 16.69 -16.62
N ASN A 852 25.78 17.26 -15.42
CA ASN A 852 27.02 17.65 -14.75
C ASN A 852 27.92 16.44 -14.41
N LYS A 853 27.33 15.29 -14.05
CA LYS A 853 28.06 14.04 -13.80
C LYS A 853 28.46 13.37 -15.10
N SER A 854 27.65 13.46 -16.15
CA SER A 854 28.00 12.91 -17.47
C SER A 854 29.24 13.60 -18.03
N VAL A 855 29.31 14.93 -17.95
CA VAL A 855 30.51 15.72 -18.29
C VAL A 855 31.74 15.20 -17.53
N TRP A 856 31.65 15.01 -16.22
CA TRP A 856 32.76 14.51 -15.41
C TRP A 856 33.25 13.13 -15.86
N TRP A 857 32.35 12.20 -16.14
CA TRP A 857 32.70 10.86 -16.62
C TRP A 857 33.31 10.89 -18.02
N PHE A 858 32.77 11.68 -18.95
CA PHE A 858 33.33 11.81 -20.29
C PHE A 858 34.71 12.48 -20.28
N GLN A 859 34.95 13.46 -19.41
CA GLN A 859 36.28 14.03 -19.18
C GLN A 859 37.26 12.95 -18.71
N LEU A 860 36.88 12.15 -17.70
CA LEU A 860 37.72 11.05 -17.23
C LEU A 860 38.01 10.02 -18.33
N SER A 861 37.01 9.67 -19.15
CA SER A 861 37.20 8.78 -20.31
C SER A 861 38.27 9.32 -21.25
N LEU A 862 38.16 10.61 -21.62
CA LEU A 862 39.10 11.28 -22.50
C LEU A 862 40.51 11.36 -21.88
N GLU A 863 40.63 11.70 -20.60
CA GLU A 863 41.89 11.75 -19.88
C GLU A 863 42.61 10.39 -19.88
N GLN A 864 41.89 9.29 -19.62
CA GLN A 864 42.47 7.95 -19.63
C GLN A 864 42.94 7.55 -21.04
N ARG A 865 42.17 7.88 -22.08
CA ARG A 865 42.55 7.62 -23.48
C ARG A 865 43.76 8.43 -23.91
N ILE A 866 43.83 9.71 -23.58
CA ILE A 866 44.99 10.57 -23.88
C ILE A 866 46.21 10.07 -23.11
N LYS A 867 46.07 9.67 -21.84
CA LYS A 867 47.18 9.15 -21.04
C LYS A 867 47.73 7.84 -21.62
N ALA A 868 46.87 6.97 -22.14
CA ALA A 868 47.26 5.67 -22.68
C ALA A 868 47.79 5.73 -24.12
N PHE A 869 47.17 6.55 -24.97
CA PHE A 869 47.48 6.59 -26.41
C PHE A 869 48.27 7.83 -26.85
N GLY A 870 48.44 8.83 -25.98
CA GLY A 870 49.02 10.12 -26.31
C GLY A 870 47.99 11.11 -26.88
N ASN A 871 48.40 12.37 -27.06
CA ASN A 871 47.56 13.40 -27.68
C ASN A 871 47.62 13.30 -29.22
N VAL A 872 46.50 13.55 -29.90
CA VAL A 872 46.45 13.67 -31.37
C VAL A 872 47.14 15.00 -31.76
N PRO A 873 48.07 15.08 -32.75
CA PRO A 873 48.29 14.19 -33.88
C PRO A 873 49.73 13.64 -33.93
N ASN A 874 49.95 12.39 -33.52
CA ASN A 874 51.23 11.72 -33.77
C ASN A 874 51.00 10.59 -34.78
N THR A 875 51.51 10.76 -36.00
CA THR A 875 51.28 9.95 -37.21
C THR A 875 51.80 8.50 -37.16
N LYS A 876 52.04 7.97 -35.95
CA LYS A 876 52.52 6.60 -35.69
C LYS A 876 51.56 5.77 -34.83
N ALA A 877 50.48 6.34 -34.31
CA ALA A 877 49.48 5.59 -33.55
C ALA A 877 48.51 4.87 -34.51
N PRO A 878 48.11 3.62 -34.22
CA PRO A 878 47.21 2.87 -35.09
C PRO A 878 45.81 3.52 -35.16
N TYR A 879 45.15 3.45 -36.31
CA TYR A 879 43.90 4.16 -36.62
C TYR A 879 42.83 4.12 -35.52
N TYR A 880 42.64 2.96 -34.86
CA TYR A 880 41.65 2.78 -33.80
C TYR A 880 41.89 3.68 -32.56
N THR A 881 43.12 4.12 -32.27
CA THR A 881 43.39 5.02 -31.14
C THR A 881 42.89 6.44 -31.41
N HIS A 882 42.94 6.88 -32.66
CA HIS A 882 42.43 8.18 -33.07
C HIS A 882 40.91 8.22 -32.97
N GLU A 883 40.25 7.18 -33.49
CA GLU A 883 38.80 7.04 -33.43
C GLU A 883 38.29 7.01 -31.96
N ALA A 884 38.98 6.31 -31.08
CA ALA A 884 38.63 6.24 -29.66
C ALA A 884 38.68 7.62 -28.96
N ILE A 885 39.71 8.44 -29.22
CA ILE A 885 39.82 9.77 -28.63
C ILE A 885 38.74 10.70 -29.18
N LEU A 886 38.53 10.70 -30.50
CA LEU A 886 37.51 11.51 -31.17
C LEU A 886 36.11 11.16 -30.65
N PHE A 887 35.82 9.86 -30.46
CA PHE A 887 34.56 9.40 -29.90
C PHE A 887 34.30 9.96 -28.48
N SER A 888 35.30 9.93 -27.60
CA SER A 888 35.18 10.54 -26.26
C SER A 888 35.04 12.06 -26.32
N GLN A 889 35.68 12.73 -27.28
CA GLN A 889 35.54 14.18 -27.48
C GLN A 889 34.13 14.55 -27.97
N HIS A 890 33.55 13.77 -28.88
CA HIS A 890 32.17 13.95 -29.32
C HIS A 890 31.16 13.73 -28.20
N ALA A 891 31.33 12.66 -27.42
CA ALA A 891 30.48 12.39 -26.26
C ALA A 891 30.56 13.53 -25.23
N LEU A 892 31.77 14.01 -24.94
CA LEU A 892 31.97 15.15 -24.04
C LEU A 892 31.36 16.45 -24.59
N ALA A 893 31.50 16.73 -25.89
CA ALA A 893 30.87 17.90 -26.51
C ALA A 893 29.35 17.83 -26.44
N SER A 894 28.76 16.65 -26.65
CA SER A 894 27.33 16.42 -26.49
C SER A 894 26.90 16.67 -25.04
N ALA A 895 27.63 16.15 -24.06
CA ALA A 895 27.34 16.36 -22.64
C ALA A 895 27.46 17.83 -22.24
N TYR A 896 28.46 18.57 -22.74
CA TYR A 896 28.53 20.01 -22.55
C TYR A 896 27.32 20.73 -23.13
N LYS A 897 26.79 20.30 -24.29
CA LYS A 897 25.54 20.85 -24.85
C LYS A 897 24.35 20.59 -23.92
N SER A 898 24.21 19.35 -23.45
CA SER A 898 23.14 18.95 -22.53
C SER A 898 23.20 19.67 -21.18
N ASP A 899 24.40 19.92 -20.64
CA ASP A 899 24.63 20.69 -19.40
C ASP A 899 24.50 22.22 -19.61
N GLY A 900 24.29 22.68 -20.84
CA GLY A 900 24.17 24.11 -21.19
C GLY A 900 25.50 24.85 -21.35
N GLN A 901 26.63 24.16 -21.29
CA GLN A 901 27.98 24.68 -21.50
C GLN A 901 28.33 24.77 -23.00
N ILE A 902 27.49 25.45 -23.78
CA ILE A 902 27.59 25.47 -25.25
C ILE A 902 28.96 25.97 -25.75
N SER A 903 29.54 26.97 -25.07
CA SER A 903 30.86 27.51 -25.40
C SER A 903 32.00 26.48 -25.29
N GLU A 904 31.95 25.57 -24.32
CA GLU A 904 32.96 24.51 -24.17
C GLU A 904 32.76 23.41 -25.22
N ALA A 905 31.51 23.10 -25.55
CA ALA A 905 31.19 22.19 -26.65
C ALA A 905 31.74 22.70 -27.99
N ILE A 906 31.55 24.00 -28.30
CA ILE A 906 32.06 24.62 -29.52
C ILE A 906 33.58 24.51 -29.59
N LYS A 907 34.30 24.92 -28.54
CA LYS A 907 35.78 24.84 -28.51
C LYS A 907 36.29 23.42 -28.78
N LEU A 908 35.63 22.42 -28.20
CA LEU A 908 36.00 21.03 -28.37
C LEU A 908 35.71 20.54 -29.79
N LEU A 909 34.54 20.85 -30.35
CA LEU A 909 34.15 20.48 -31.72
C LEU A 909 34.99 21.19 -32.78
N GLU A 910 35.33 22.46 -32.61
CA GLU A 910 36.26 23.19 -33.49
C GLU A 910 37.64 22.50 -33.52
N HIS A 911 38.12 22.06 -32.35
CA HIS A 911 39.37 21.31 -32.26
C HIS A 911 39.29 19.96 -32.99
N VAL A 912 38.19 19.21 -32.82
CA VAL A 912 37.96 17.94 -33.52
C VAL A 912 37.90 18.13 -35.03
N VAL A 913 37.05 19.05 -35.51
CA VAL A 913 36.90 19.33 -36.94
C VAL A 913 38.24 19.73 -37.56
N LYS A 914 39.03 20.57 -36.89
CA LYS A 914 40.36 20.97 -37.37
C LYS A 914 41.33 19.78 -37.51
N ILE A 915 41.28 18.81 -36.59
CA ILE A 915 42.07 17.58 -36.70
C ILE A 915 41.60 16.76 -37.89
N GLU A 916 40.29 16.56 -38.04
CA GLU A 916 39.70 15.77 -39.12
C GLU A 916 39.93 16.40 -40.49
N GLU A 917 39.96 17.73 -40.60
CA GLU A 917 40.35 18.45 -41.82
C GLU A 917 41.77 18.11 -42.30
N THR A 918 42.68 17.83 -41.36
CA THR A 918 44.07 17.47 -41.67
C THR A 918 44.29 15.96 -41.86
N THR A 919 43.35 15.12 -41.42
CA THR A 919 43.54 13.65 -41.35
C THR A 919 42.57 12.86 -42.22
N LEU A 920 41.40 13.42 -42.54
CA LEU A 920 40.34 12.80 -43.33
C LEU A 920 40.00 13.67 -44.56
N GLY A 921 39.67 13.01 -45.67
CA GLY A 921 39.15 13.71 -46.86
C GLY A 921 37.80 14.39 -46.58
N GLU A 922 37.44 15.38 -47.39
CA GLU A 922 36.21 16.17 -47.20
C GLU A 922 34.91 15.36 -47.35
N THR A 923 34.96 14.21 -48.01
CA THR A 923 33.80 13.31 -48.23
C THR A 923 33.66 12.22 -47.17
N TYR A 924 34.54 12.16 -46.17
CA TYR A 924 34.49 11.12 -45.13
C TYR A 924 33.30 11.36 -44.18
N PRO A 925 32.43 10.35 -43.93
CA PRO A 925 31.24 10.51 -43.11
C PRO A 925 31.51 11.08 -41.71
N ASN A 926 32.54 10.59 -41.02
CA ASN A 926 32.87 11.05 -39.66
C ASN A 926 33.15 12.57 -39.62
N ARG A 927 33.88 13.09 -40.62
CA ARG A 927 34.18 14.53 -40.72
C ARG A 927 32.90 15.35 -40.94
N LEU A 928 32.01 14.89 -41.82
CA LEU A 928 30.74 15.56 -42.08
C LEU A 928 29.85 15.55 -40.81
N THR A 929 29.82 14.44 -40.06
CA THR A 929 29.10 14.33 -38.79
C THR A 929 29.62 15.32 -37.75
N SER A 930 30.94 15.43 -37.56
CA SER A 930 31.54 16.38 -36.61
C SER A 930 31.25 17.84 -37.00
N GLN A 931 31.33 18.16 -38.30
CA GLN A 931 30.97 19.47 -38.82
C GLN A 931 29.49 19.77 -38.62
N HIS A 932 28.61 18.79 -38.83
CA HIS A 932 27.18 18.94 -38.57
C HIS A 932 26.91 19.23 -37.08
N GLU A 933 27.57 18.50 -36.17
CA GLU A 933 27.43 18.74 -34.73
C GLU A 933 27.98 20.10 -34.28
N LEU A 934 29.07 20.57 -34.91
CA LEU A 934 29.58 21.93 -34.71
C LEU A 934 28.57 22.99 -35.19
N ALA A 935 27.92 22.77 -36.34
CA ALA A 935 26.88 23.68 -36.82
C ALA A 935 25.70 23.77 -35.84
N ARG A 936 25.25 22.63 -35.30
CA ARG A 936 24.21 22.59 -34.25
C ARG A 936 24.64 23.33 -32.98
N ALA A 937 25.92 23.22 -32.60
CA ALA A 937 26.45 23.93 -31.44
C ALA A 937 26.49 25.45 -31.68
N TYR A 938 26.90 25.90 -32.87
CA TYR A 938 26.82 27.31 -33.26
C TYR A 938 25.38 27.83 -33.26
N GLU A 939 24.43 27.06 -33.77
CA GLU A 939 23.01 27.43 -33.74
C GLU A 939 22.51 27.63 -32.30
N ALA A 940 22.81 26.68 -31.41
CA ALA A 940 22.44 26.76 -29.99
C ALA A 940 23.07 27.97 -29.27
N ASN A 941 24.24 28.44 -29.72
CA ASN A 941 24.92 29.62 -29.20
C ASN A 941 24.51 30.94 -29.91
N GLY A 942 23.55 30.89 -30.84
CA GLY A 942 23.11 32.05 -31.62
C GLY A 942 24.07 32.51 -32.73
N GLN A 943 25.13 31.74 -33.02
CA GLN A 943 26.07 31.97 -34.12
C GLN A 943 25.51 31.44 -35.45
N ILE A 944 24.29 31.85 -35.79
CA ILE A 944 23.50 31.28 -36.91
C ILE A 944 24.25 31.38 -38.25
N SER A 945 24.98 32.47 -38.49
CA SER A 945 25.76 32.65 -39.72
C SER A 945 26.89 31.62 -39.90
N GLU A 946 27.55 31.19 -38.82
CA GLU A 946 28.60 30.17 -38.91
C GLU A 946 28.01 28.77 -39.09
N ALA A 947 26.86 28.49 -38.45
CA ALA A 947 26.10 27.26 -38.67
C ALA A 947 25.67 27.12 -40.14
N ILE A 948 25.14 28.19 -40.76
CA ILE A 948 24.74 28.20 -42.17
C ILE A 948 25.91 27.88 -43.08
N LYS A 949 27.06 28.56 -42.93
CA LYS A 949 28.24 28.31 -43.79
C LYS A 949 28.67 26.84 -43.75
N LEU A 950 28.64 26.25 -42.56
CA LEU A 950 29.08 24.87 -42.36
C LEU A 950 28.07 23.87 -42.95
N LEU A 951 26.77 24.09 -42.76
CA LEU A 951 25.71 23.25 -43.34
C LEU A 951 25.63 23.39 -44.87
N GLU A 952 25.80 24.59 -45.43
CA GLU A 952 25.91 24.80 -46.89
C GLU A 952 27.10 24.03 -47.48
N HIS A 953 28.23 24.02 -46.78
CA HIS A 953 29.41 23.25 -47.18
C HIS A 953 29.13 21.74 -47.16
N ILE A 954 28.52 21.21 -46.10
CA ILE A 954 28.14 19.79 -45.97
C ILE A 954 27.17 19.38 -47.09
N VAL A 955 26.08 20.14 -47.26
CA VAL A 955 25.06 19.85 -48.28
C VAL A 955 25.67 19.85 -49.68
N LYS A 956 26.57 20.81 -49.99
CA LYS A 956 27.24 20.85 -51.29
C LYS A 956 28.12 19.62 -51.55
N ILE A 957 28.78 19.10 -50.53
CA ILE A 957 29.56 17.85 -50.66
C ILE A 957 28.61 16.68 -50.91
N GLU A 958 27.58 16.53 -50.07
CA GLU A 958 26.58 15.46 -50.16
C GLU A 958 25.80 15.49 -51.48
N GLU A 959 25.56 16.67 -52.07
CA GLU A 959 24.98 16.81 -53.41
C GLU A 959 25.82 16.15 -54.51
N THR A 960 27.14 16.10 -54.33
CA THR A 960 28.07 15.49 -55.29
C THR A 960 28.38 14.03 -55.00
N THR A 961 28.23 13.59 -53.75
CA THR A 961 28.64 12.25 -53.29
C THR A 961 27.48 11.30 -53.02
N LEU A 962 26.29 11.82 -52.67
CA LEU A 962 25.11 11.05 -52.29
C LEU A 962 23.95 11.30 -53.26
N ALA A 963 23.18 10.25 -53.51
CA ALA A 963 21.94 10.35 -54.28
C ALA A 963 20.96 11.33 -53.60
N GLU A 964 20.12 11.97 -54.40
CA GLU A 964 19.12 12.95 -53.92
C GLU A 964 18.12 12.34 -52.92
N THR A 965 17.95 11.00 -52.94
CA THR A 965 17.10 10.24 -52.03
C THR A 965 17.82 9.72 -50.78
N HIS A 966 19.10 10.05 -50.58
CA HIS A 966 19.89 9.52 -49.47
C HIS A 966 19.49 10.19 -48.13
N PRO A 967 19.23 9.43 -47.05
CA PRO A 967 18.78 9.98 -45.76
C PRO A 967 19.70 11.07 -45.20
N ASP A 968 21.02 10.85 -45.18
CA ASP A 968 21.97 11.82 -44.64
C ASP A 968 21.93 13.17 -45.38
N ARG A 969 21.82 13.15 -46.72
CA ARG A 969 21.68 14.36 -47.54
C ARG A 969 20.38 15.11 -47.21
N LEU A 970 19.27 14.40 -47.11
CA LEU A 970 17.98 14.98 -46.74
C LEU A 970 18.02 15.56 -45.32
N ALA A 971 18.66 14.89 -44.38
CA ALA A 971 18.82 15.36 -43.00
C ALA A 971 19.65 16.66 -42.92
N SER A 972 20.78 16.73 -43.62
CA SER A 972 21.60 17.94 -43.71
C SER A 972 20.86 19.11 -44.38
N GLN A 973 20.11 18.85 -45.46
CA GLN A 973 19.28 19.86 -46.13
C GLN A 973 18.14 20.35 -45.21
N HIS A 974 17.51 19.44 -44.47
CA HIS A 974 16.47 19.78 -43.49
C HIS A 974 17.06 20.64 -42.37
N ALA A 975 18.23 20.27 -41.83
CA ALA A 975 18.93 21.08 -40.83
C ALA A 975 19.24 22.48 -41.35
N LEU A 976 19.79 22.59 -42.57
CA LEU A 976 20.05 23.87 -43.23
C LEU A 976 18.78 24.72 -43.38
N ALA A 977 17.65 24.11 -43.76
CA ALA A 977 16.38 24.81 -43.87
C ALA A 977 15.90 25.36 -42.52
N ASN A 978 16.04 24.59 -41.44
CA ASN A 978 15.72 25.06 -40.09
C ASN A 978 16.62 26.24 -39.68
N THR A 979 17.92 26.16 -39.96
CA THR A 979 18.86 27.24 -39.65
C THR A 979 18.58 28.50 -40.49
N TYR A 980 18.23 28.37 -41.78
CA TYR A 980 17.76 29.50 -42.59
C TYR A 980 16.50 30.13 -42.00
N LYS A 981 15.54 29.33 -41.55
CA LYS A 981 14.33 29.83 -40.90
C LYS A 981 14.68 30.62 -39.63
N ALA A 982 15.57 30.10 -38.80
CA ALA A 982 16.04 30.75 -37.58
C ALA A 982 16.75 32.10 -37.88
N ASN A 983 17.45 32.19 -39.01
CA ASN A 983 18.09 33.43 -39.49
C ASN A 983 17.12 34.41 -40.18
N GLY A 984 15.84 34.07 -40.32
CA GLY A 984 14.84 34.86 -41.04
C GLY A 984 14.90 34.73 -42.57
N GLN A 985 15.71 33.83 -43.12
CA GLN A 985 15.75 33.48 -44.55
C GLN A 985 14.62 32.49 -44.90
N ILE A 986 13.38 32.88 -44.60
CA ILE A 986 12.21 32.00 -44.66
C ILE A 986 12.00 31.42 -46.08
N LEU A 987 12.26 32.21 -47.14
CA LEU A 987 12.07 31.75 -48.52
C LEU A 987 13.06 30.65 -48.93
N GLU A 988 14.31 30.69 -48.46
CA GLU A 988 15.29 29.64 -48.75
C GLU A 988 14.97 28.36 -47.98
N ALA A 989 14.47 28.49 -46.74
CA ALA A 989 13.96 27.37 -45.97
C ALA A 989 12.77 26.67 -46.65
N ILE A 990 11.83 27.45 -47.21
CA ILE A 990 10.68 26.90 -47.96
C ILE A 990 11.16 26.10 -49.17
N LYS A 991 12.05 26.66 -50.00
CA LYS A 991 12.54 25.97 -51.20
C LYS A 991 13.18 24.62 -50.87
N LEU A 992 13.99 24.56 -49.83
CA LEU A 992 14.62 23.31 -49.38
C LEU A 992 13.59 22.30 -48.85
N LEU A 993 12.66 22.73 -48.00
CA LEU A 993 11.65 21.84 -47.44
C LEU A 993 10.65 21.34 -48.49
N GLU A 994 10.24 22.17 -49.45
CA GLU A 994 9.44 21.74 -50.61
C GLU A 994 10.17 20.68 -51.44
N HIS A 995 11.48 20.86 -51.64
CA HIS A 995 12.31 19.90 -52.34
C HIS A 995 12.38 18.54 -51.62
N ILE A 996 12.65 18.56 -50.31
CA ILE A 996 12.69 17.36 -49.45
C ILE A 996 11.35 16.63 -49.47
N VAL A 997 10.25 17.34 -49.19
CA VAL A 997 8.90 16.74 -49.16
C VAL A 997 8.56 16.12 -50.51
N LYS A 998 8.91 16.76 -51.64
CA LYS A 998 8.66 16.20 -52.98
C LYS A 998 9.42 14.89 -53.23
N ILE A 999 10.64 14.76 -52.72
CA ILE A 999 11.40 13.53 -52.82
C ILE A 999 10.76 12.45 -51.96
N GLU A 1000 10.49 12.74 -50.68
CA GLU A 1000 9.87 11.84 -49.72
C GLU A 1000 8.46 11.40 -50.15
N GLU A 1001 7.71 12.25 -50.87
CA GLU A 1001 6.43 11.88 -51.49
C GLU A 1001 6.55 10.73 -52.49
N THR A 1002 7.69 10.63 -53.18
CA THR A 1002 7.96 9.59 -54.18
C THR A 1002 8.69 8.37 -53.62
N THR A 1003 9.41 8.51 -52.49
CA THR A 1003 10.26 7.45 -51.93
C THR A 1003 9.72 6.83 -50.65
N LEU A 1004 8.92 7.57 -49.86
CA LEU A 1004 8.39 7.14 -48.56
C LEU A 1004 6.86 7.05 -48.59
N ALA A 1005 6.33 6.06 -47.87
CA ALA A 1005 4.88 5.94 -47.67
C ALA A 1005 4.33 7.18 -46.95
N GLU A 1006 3.06 7.49 -47.20
CA GLU A 1006 2.36 8.65 -46.59
C GLU A 1006 2.33 8.60 -45.05
N THR A 1007 2.47 7.41 -44.46
CA THR A 1007 2.51 7.17 -43.02
C THR A 1007 3.93 7.18 -42.42
N HIS A 1008 4.97 7.44 -43.22
CA HIS A 1008 6.36 7.37 -42.75
C HIS A 1008 6.69 8.58 -41.83
N PRO A 1009 7.29 8.38 -40.65
CA PRO A 1009 7.58 9.46 -39.69
C PRO A 1009 8.39 10.61 -40.29
N ASP A 1010 9.46 10.32 -41.02
CA ASP A 1010 10.32 11.36 -41.61
C ASP A 1010 9.57 12.25 -42.60
N ARG A 1011 8.70 11.67 -43.44
CA ARG A 1011 7.85 12.42 -44.38
C ARG A 1011 6.88 13.34 -43.63
N LEU A 1012 6.24 12.83 -42.57
CA LEU A 1012 5.33 13.63 -41.74
C LEU A 1012 6.08 14.77 -41.04
N ALA A 1013 7.30 14.52 -40.55
CA ALA A 1013 8.15 15.52 -39.90
C ALA A 1013 8.56 16.64 -40.87
N SER A 1014 8.98 16.31 -42.10
CA SER A 1014 9.30 17.28 -43.16
C SER A 1014 8.08 18.08 -43.60
N GLN A 1015 6.91 17.45 -43.75
CA GLN A 1015 5.66 18.16 -44.05
C GLN A 1015 5.24 19.10 -42.90
N TYR A 1016 5.36 18.66 -41.65
CA TYR A 1016 5.13 19.50 -40.48
C TYR A 1016 6.10 20.70 -40.42
N ALA A 1017 7.39 20.48 -40.71
CA ALA A 1017 8.40 21.54 -40.77
C ALA A 1017 8.09 22.55 -41.88
N LEU A 1018 7.69 22.08 -43.07
CA LEU A 1018 7.27 22.93 -44.19
C LEU A 1018 6.04 23.76 -43.82
N ALA A 1019 5.03 23.15 -43.20
CA ALA A 1019 3.82 23.87 -42.78
C ALA A 1019 4.11 24.98 -41.76
N ASN A 1020 4.99 24.70 -40.79
CA ASN A 1020 5.43 25.73 -39.85
C ASN A 1020 6.21 26.86 -40.53
N THR A 1021 6.95 26.56 -41.58
CA THR A 1021 7.70 27.55 -42.36
C THR A 1021 6.76 28.39 -43.23
N TYR A 1022 5.73 27.80 -43.84
CA TYR A 1022 4.65 28.54 -44.51
C TYR A 1022 3.93 29.49 -43.55
N LYS A 1023 3.59 29.02 -42.35
CA LYS A 1023 3.00 29.87 -41.31
C LYS A 1023 3.90 31.06 -40.98
N ALA A 1024 5.21 30.83 -40.81
CA ALA A 1024 6.17 31.90 -40.53
C ALA A 1024 6.28 32.92 -41.69
N ASN A 1025 6.06 32.48 -42.93
CA ASN A 1025 5.99 33.33 -44.12
C ASN A 1025 4.63 34.03 -44.33
N GLY A 1026 3.63 33.76 -43.48
CA GLY A 1026 2.27 34.27 -43.64
C GLY A 1026 1.41 33.51 -44.66
N GLN A 1027 1.90 32.39 -45.20
CA GLN A 1027 1.16 31.47 -46.07
C GLN A 1027 0.27 30.55 -45.23
N ILE A 1028 -0.74 31.14 -44.61
CA ILE A 1028 -1.57 30.48 -43.59
C ILE A 1028 -2.40 29.34 -44.20
N LEU A 1029 -2.90 29.48 -45.42
CA LEU A 1029 -3.77 28.46 -46.05
C LEU A 1029 -2.98 27.21 -46.44
N GLU A 1030 -1.77 27.39 -46.95
CA GLU A 1030 -0.84 26.31 -47.28
C GLU A 1030 -0.41 25.53 -46.04
N ALA A 1031 -0.16 26.25 -44.94
CA ALA A 1031 0.13 25.65 -43.64
C ALA A 1031 -1.05 24.83 -43.08
N ILE A 1032 -2.29 25.32 -43.22
CA ILE A 1032 -3.51 24.59 -42.81
C ILE A 1032 -3.63 23.28 -43.57
N ASN A 1033 -3.59 23.34 -44.91
CA ASN A 1033 -3.80 22.17 -45.75
C ASN A 1033 -2.80 21.05 -45.42
N LEU A 1034 -1.53 21.42 -45.24
CA LEU A 1034 -0.48 20.46 -44.93
C LEU A 1034 -0.60 19.87 -43.52
N LEU A 1035 -0.96 20.69 -42.51
CA LEU A 1035 -1.17 20.20 -41.14
C LEU A 1035 -2.45 19.37 -40.99
N GLU A 1036 -3.53 19.71 -41.69
CA GLU A 1036 -4.75 18.88 -41.75
C GLU A 1036 -4.44 17.49 -42.30
N HIS A 1037 -3.62 17.43 -43.35
CA HIS A 1037 -3.15 16.18 -43.94
C HIS A 1037 -2.34 15.34 -42.95
N VAL A 1038 -1.31 15.93 -42.33
CA VAL A 1038 -0.46 15.26 -41.32
C VAL A 1038 -1.29 14.75 -40.14
N VAL A 1039 -2.11 15.62 -39.54
CA VAL A 1039 -2.95 15.24 -38.40
C VAL A 1039 -3.90 14.11 -38.77
N LYS A 1040 -4.55 14.15 -39.93
CA LYS A 1040 -5.49 13.11 -40.38
C LYS A 1040 -4.81 11.73 -40.48
N ILE A 1041 -3.58 11.68 -40.96
CA ILE A 1041 -2.81 10.43 -41.03
C ILE A 1041 -2.47 9.95 -39.62
N GLU A 1042 -1.90 10.82 -38.79
CA GLU A 1042 -1.56 10.54 -37.38
C GLU A 1042 -2.79 10.13 -36.56
N GLU A 1043 -4.00 10.61 -36.90
CA GLU A 1043 -5.22 10.19 -36.22
C GLU A 1043 -5.53 8.70 -36.40
N THR A 1044 -5.13 8.16 -37.56
CA THR A 1044 -5.35 6.76 -37.95
C THR A 1044 -4.20 5.84 -37.58
N THR A 1045 -2.97 6.37 -37.48
CA THR A 1045 -1.75 5.57 -37.24
C THR A 1045 -1.23 5.67 -35.80
N LEU A 1046 -1.51 6.77 -35.08
CA LEU A 1046 -1.00 7.04 -33.74
C LEU A 1046 -2.12 7.12 -32.70
N ALA A 1047 -1.86 6.57 -31.51
CA ALA A 1047 -2.77 6.69 -30.37
C ALA A 1047 -3.07 8.16 -30.05
N LYS A 1048 -4.25 8.46 -29.50
CA LYS A 1048 -4.66 9.83 -29.13
C LYS A 1048 -3.67 10.53 -28.17
N THR A 1049 -2.89 9.75 -27.42
CA THR A 1049 -1.90 10.24 -26.45
C THR A 1049 -0.47 10.35 -27.02
N HIS A 1050 -0.25 10.03 -28.30
CA HIS A 1050 1.08 10.07 -28.90
C HIS A 1050 1.61 11.51 -29.02
N PRO A 1051 2.87 11.80 -28.60
CA PRO A 1051 3.42 13.16 -28.60
C PRO A 1051 3.36 13.87 -29.96
N ASP A 1052 3.78 13.20 -31.03
CA ASP A 1052 3.83 13.80 -32.38
C ASP A 1052 2.44 14.24 -32.86
N ARG A 1053 1.42 13.39 -32.64
CA ARG A 1053 0.02 13.73 -32.90
C ARG A 1053 -0.43 14.97 -32.14
N LEU A 1054 -0.09 15.06 -30.85
CA LEU A 1054 -0.45 16.22 -30.03
C LEU A 1054 0.27 17.50 -30.49
N ILE A 1055 1.52 17.39 -30.93
CA ILE A 1055 2.31 18.51 -31.47
C ILE A 1055 1.68 19.02 -32.78
N SER A 1056 1.40 18.12 -33.72
CA SER A 1056 0.75 18.44 -35.00
C SER A 1056 -0.65 19.05 -34.80
N GLN A 1057 -1.47 18.48 -33.89
CA GLN A 1057 -2.79 19.04 -33.56
C GLN A 1057 -2.71 20.44 -32.93
N ARG A 1058 -1.73 20.67 -32.04
CA ARG A 1058 -1.49 22.01 -31.47
C ARG A 1058 -1.04 23.00 -32.53
N ALA A 1059 -0.14 22.59 -33.43
CA ALA A 1059 0.30 23.44 -34.53
C ALA A 1059 -0.88 23.79 -35.44
N LEU A 1060 -1.72 22.81 -35.81
CA LEU A 1060 -2.93 23.04 -36.60
C LEU A 1060 -3.90 24.00 -35.90
N ALA A 1061 -4.14 23.82 -34.60
CA ALA A 1061 -4.97 24.74 -33.81
C ALA A 1061 -4.42 26.18 -33.79
N LEU A 1062 -3.09 26.35 -33.70
CA LEU A 1062 -2.44 27.67 -33.78
C LEU A 1062 -2.60 28.31 -35.17
N VAL A 1063 -2.53 27.53 -36.24
CA VAL A 1063 -2.72 28.05 -37.60
C VAL A 1063 -4.20 28.38 -37.87
N TYR A 1064 -5.15 27.56 -37.41
CA TYR A 1064 -6.57 27.91 -37.44
C TYR A 1064 -6.88 29.19 -36.68
N LYS A 1065 -6.26 29.38 -35.51
CA LYS A 1065 -6.39 30.66 -34.76
C LYS A 1065 -5.85 31.83 -35.57
N ALA A 1066 -4.70 31.67 -36.24
CA ALA A 1066 -4.13 32.70 -37.11
C ALA A 1066 -5.04 33.02 -38.32
N ASN A 1067 -5.82 32.05 -38.79
CA ASN A 1067 -6.82 32.21 -39.86
C ASN A 1067 -8.23 32.59 -39.35
N ALA A 1068 -8.37 32.99 -38.07
CA ALA A 1068 -9.65 33.31 -37.42
C ALA A 1068 -10.69 32.16 -37.37
N GLN A 1069 -10.28 30.90 -37.56
CA GLN A 1069 -11.12 29.70 -37.46
C GLN A 1069 -11.11 29.14 -36.02
N ILE A 1070 -11.56 29.95 -35.06
CA ILE A 1070 -11.46 29.64 -33.62
C ILE A 1070 -12.25 28.38 -33.23
N SER A 1071 -13.40 28.12 -33.87
CA SER A 1071 -14.21 26.93 -33.60
C SER A 1071 -13.48 25.62 -33.91
N GLU A 1072 -12.73 25.57 -35.02
CA GLU A 1072 -11.96 24.39 -35.41
C GLU A 1072 -10.72 24.21 -34.53
N ALA A 1073 -10.08 25.31 -34.12
CA ALA A 1073 -8.99 25.28 -33.16
C ALA A 1073 -9.43 24.71 -31.79
N VAL A 1074 -10.62 25.08 -31.30
CA VAL A 1074 -11.16 24.57 -30.01
C VAL A 1074 -11.47 23.08 -30.08
N LYS A 1075 -12.09 22.60 -31.17
CA LYS A 1075 -12.40 21.16 -31.35
C LYS A 1075 -11.17 20.26 -31.33
N LEU A 1076 -10.02 20.78 -31.76
CA LEU A 1076 -8.76 20.04 -31.80
C LEU A 1076 -8.07 19.91 -30.44
N VAL A 1077 -8.34 20.82 -29.50
CA VAL A 1077 -7.68 20.86 -28.18
C VAL A 1077 -8.61 20.50 -27.02
N SER A 1078 -9.90 20.26 -27.30
CA SER A 1078 -10.91 19.72 -26.38
C SER A 1078 -10.96 18.20 -26.45
#